data_AF-A0A7I8VHK3-F1
#
_entry.id   AF-A0A7I8VHK3-F1
#
_cell.length_a   1.000
_cell.length_b   1.000
_cell.length_c   1.000
_cell.angle_alpha   90.00
_cell.angle_beta   90.00
_cell.angle_gamma   90.00
#
_symmetry.space_group_name_H-M   'P 1'
#
loop_
_entity.id
_entity.type
_entity.pdbx_description
1 polymer ?
#
loop_
_entity_poly.entity_id
_entity_poly.type
_entity_poly.pdbx_seq_one_letter_code
_entity_poly.pdbx_strand_id
1 'polypeptide(L)'
;MTKINIFILTAIFLLTNVLYTYTEGNGAKDLLTIDDQLYSVDHDNLRVKPSFRKPLNSDGENRRRKKKRRRHRRPTLPPRPLNAHKKDVIWFEESRSYALKLSADPRFPLRLRPNPAQGSPWPLPQQYDTFEQEFFIQPDSFTIHAAGETCDILRFAFRRIRKNMFGHGSVQSDGYERQNLNDKVDEELRQLNVTVLKPCSKWPSLAMDEAYDLEVRRFGASIIAREVWGALKGLETFSQLVYRSSDNIYRIHRTLINDFPRFPHRGILLDTSRHFLTKETIIMNLEAMAQNKMNVFHWHIVDDQSFPFYSKNYPNLTRMGAYSKHHIYSPADVAEILEEARLRGIRVIPEFDTPGHTWSWGLGQDFLLTPCYDLYTNELTEMFGPINPILRGTYNFLRNFFTEVLTVFKDKYIHLGGDEVPFDCWSFNPQISNFMKRNNITNPRQLLGIYEKKLFDIINDLGSKRATGSSYVVWQEVFDNGLKIHPDTIIEIWMGDATDIERVTNSGLRAIYSTCWYLDYINTGVDWDKYYLCEQLDPAVIDDMNIKNISLLIGGEACMWTEYVDNENILSRLWPRASAAAERLWSDKRVRDVQAAAPRIEMQRCRMLATGIPVGVLSGPGSCPSMGPGPGAKRNENDVVSPQRQRKGVDLFKFRSDDDIQSDREDLAKHTVPKRSKFDSDEIQVRQYSDNAQLSTRPKAYCSVVYLVDMSAMYVIPVIIVLILFLYILINSTGQEGSRITILPTLFTRTPGKRPLIAIFVFFILIWVVWSAPIWMNTWEKTHAKRVAKTRIEE
;
A
#
# COMPACT_ATOMS: atom_id res chain seq x y z
N MET A 1 -51.75 29.48 28.80
CA MET A 1 -50.86 28.54 28.06
C MET A 1 -50.44 29.08 26.70
N THR A 2 -51.35 29.56 25.84
CA THR A 2 -51.04 30.03 24.46
C THR A 2 -49.82 30.96 24.30
N LYS A 3 -49.63 31.96 25.18
CA LYS A 3 -48.42 32.84 25.13
C LYS A 3 -47.10 32.12 25.44
N ILE A 4 -47.13 31.00 26.18
CA ILE A 4 -45.94 30.19 26.49
C ILE A 4 -45.53 29.35 25.28
N ASN A 5 -46.50 28.75 24.58
CA ASN A 5 -46.23 27.94 23.39
C ASN A 5 -45.58 28.77 22.26
N ILE A 6 -46.00 30.03 22.07
CA ILE A 6 -45.37 30.96 21.12
C ILE A 6 -43.90 31.19 21.52
N PHE A 7 -43.63 31.49 22.80
CA PHE A 7 -42.28 31.77 23.28
C PHE A 7 -41.33 30.57 23.16
N ILE A 8 -41.84 29.35 23.40
CA ILE A 8 -41.09 28.10 23.19
C ILE A 8 -40.80 27.89 21.70
N LEU A 9 -41.75 28.15 20.80
CA LEU A 9 -41.53 28.07 19.36
C LEU A 9 -40.49 29.09 18.87
N THR A 10 -40.50 30.33 19.39
CA THR A 10 -39.47 31.33 19.06
C THR A 10 -38.08 30.90 19.56
N ALA A 11 -37.99 30.34 20.76
CA ALA A 11 -36.73 29.83 21.31
C ALA A 11 -36.17 28.65 20.51
N ILE A 12 -37.04 27.70 20.10
CA ILE A 12 -36.66 26.59 19.21
C ILE A 12 -36.18 27.12 17.85
N PHE A 13 -36.91 28.07 17.25
CA PHE A 13 -36.55 28.64 15.95
C PHE A 13 -35.20 29.38 15.98
N LEU A 14 -34.88 30.08 17.06
CA LEU A 14 -33.57 30.70 17.26
C LEU A 14 -32.46 29.64 17.44
N LEU A 15 -32.70 28.59 18.22
CA LEU A 15 -31.76 27.47 18.41
C LEU A 15 -31.48 26.73 17.10
N THR A 16 -32.49 26.48 16.25
CA THR A 16 -32.27 25.85 14.94
C THR A 16 -31.50 26.75 13.99
N ASN A 17 -31.73 28.08 13.99
CA ASN A 17 -30.95 28.99 13.14
C ASN A 17 -29.47 29.07 13.60
N VAL A 18 -29.21 29.13 14.91
CA VAL A 18 -27.83 29.14 15.44
C VAL A 18 -27.10 27.84 15.13
N LEU A 19 -27.76 26.68 15.28
CA LEU A 19 -27.19 25.39 14.89
C LEU A 19 -26.95 25.30 13.38
N TYR A 20 -27.89 25.76 12.55
CA TYR A 20 -27.77 25.77 11.08
C TYR A 20 -26.55 26.58 10.62
N THR A 21 -26.39 27.81 11.13
CA THR A 21 -25.22 28.64 10.82
C THR A 21 -23.90 28.06 11.35
N TYR A 22 -23.93 27.25 12.41
CA TYR A 22 -22.74 26.56 12.90
C TYR A 22 -22.38 25.32 12.05
N THR A 23 -23.37 24.70 11.38
CA THR A 23 -23.13 23.57 10.47
C THR A 23 -22.73 23.97 9.06
N GLU A 24 -23.23 25.08 8.50
CA GLU A 24 -22.79 25.54 7.17
C GLU A 24 -21.35 26.06 7.14
N GLY A 25 -20.75 26.37 8.30
CA GLY A 25 -19.36 26.80 8.42
C GLY A 25 -18.31 25.72 8.14
N ASN A 26 -18.69 24.44 8.03
CA ASN A 26 -17.77 23.32 7.76
C ASN A 26 -18.35 22.29 6.78
N GLY A 27 -18.25 22.61 5.48
CA GLY A 27 -18.07 21.62 4.41
C GLY A 27 -19.18 20.58 4.16
N ALA A 28 -20.29 20.99 3.52
CA ALA A 28 -21.11 20.09 2.71
C ALA A 28 -21.94 20.83 1.64
N LYS A 29 -21.53 20.69 0.38
CA LYS A 29 -22.39 20.74 -0.83
C LYS A 29 -21.95 19.51 -1.65
N ASP A 30 -22.86 18.66 -2.11
CA ASP A 30 -23.92 19.01 -3.06
C ASP A 30 -25.27 18.27 -2.85
N LEU A 31 -26.23 18.54 -3.74
CA LEU A 31 -27.46 17.75 -4.03
C LEU A 31 -28.53 17.70 -2.90
N LEU A 32 -29.63 18.46 -2.98
CA LEU A 32 -30.64 18.43 -4.06
C LEU A 32 -31.66 19.58 -3.96
N THR A 33 -32.07 20.14 -5.11
CA THR A 33 -33.32 20.91 -5.26
C THR A 33 -34.05 20.51 -6.55
N ILE A 34 -35.16 19.78 -6.38
CA ILE A 34 -36.22 19.45 -7.34
C ILE A 34 -37.50 19.41 -6.48
N ASP A 35 -38.64 20.01 -6.79
CA ASP A 35 -39.11 20.74 -7.99
C ASP A 35 -40.00 21.90 -7.51
N ASP A 36 -40.30 22.89 -8.35
CA ASP A 36 -41.60 23.58 -8.26
C ASP A 36 -42.08 24.04 -9.65
N GLN A 37 -43.39 24.01 -9.87
CA GLN A 37 -44.00 23.95 -11.21
C GLN A 37 -44.37 25.33 -11.80
N LEU A 38 -44.61 25.42 -13.13
CA LEU A 38 -45.93 25.76 -13.72
C LEU A 38 -45.94 25.98 -15.27
N TYR A 39 -46.99 25.46 -15.92
CA TYR A 39 -47.61 25.79 -17.23
C TYR A 39 -46.84 25.89 -18.57
N SER A 40 -46.99 24.86 -19.44
CA SER A 40 -47.78 24.84 -20.70
C SER A 40 -47.61 23.47 -21.40
N VAL A 41 -48.64 22.66 -21.77
CA VAL A 41 -49.68 22.85 -22.81
C VAL A 41 -49.04 23.10 -24.18
N ASP A 42 -48.95 22.16 -25.13
CA ASP A 42 -50.14 21.53 -25.74
C ASP A 42 -49.95 20.17 -26.52
N HIS A 43 -51.11 19.53 -26.78
CA HIS A 43 -51.55 18.45 -27.69
C HIS A 43 -50.66 17.63 -28.69
N ASP A 44 -50.98 16.32 -28.73
CA ASP A 44 -51.47 15.50 -29.90
C ASP A 44 -50.71 14.30 -30.55
N ASN A 45 -51.48 13.19 -30.69
CA ASN A 45 -51.52 12.17 -31.75
C ASN A 45 -50.36 11.14 -31.97
N LEU A 46 -50.60 9.96 -32.59
CA LEU A 46 -51.66 8.93 -32.43
C LEU A 46 -51.30 7.64 -33.23
N ARG A 47 -51.86 6.48 -32.83
CA ARG A 47 -51.95 5.18 -33.57
C ARG A 47 -50.63 4.40 -33.86
N VAL A 48 -50.66 3.16 -34.41
CA VAL A 48 -51.16 1.85 -33.87
C VAL A 48 -51.07 0.73 -34.93
N LYS A 49 -50.22 -0.31 -34.70
CA LYS A 49 -50.38 -1.76 -35.08
C LYS A 49 -50.45 -2.17 -36.60
N PRO A 50 -50.52 -3.49 -36.96
CA PRO A 50 -49.97 -4.74 -36.37
C PRO A 50 -49.42 -5.83 -37.38
N SER A 51 -49.03 -7.00 -36.83
CA SER A 51 -49.19 -8.39 -37.38
C SER A 51 -48.13 -8.91 -38.40
N PHE A 52 -47.82 -10.22 -38.56
CA PHE A 52 -48.66 -11.46 -38.46
C PHE A 52 -48.04 -12.68 -37.68
N ARG A 53 -48.67 -13.87 -37.85
CA ARG A 53 -48.62 -15.16 -37.07
C ARG A 53 -47.34 -16.02 -37.35
N LYS A 54 -46.84 -16.97 -36.53
CA LYS A 54 -47.38 -18.21 -35.85
C LYS A 54 -47.85 -19.32 -36.82
N PRO A 55 -47.50 -20.62 -36.61
CA PRO A 55 -47.87 -21.52 -35.46
C PRO A 55 -46.64 -22.11 -34.68
N LEU A 56 -46.66 -22.79 -33.51
CA LEU A 56 -47.47 -23.90 -32.90
C LEU A 56 -47.17 -25.29 -33.54
N ASN A 57 -46.89 -26.40 -32.82
CA ASN A 57 -47.44 -27.00 -31.57
C ASN A 57 -46.35 -27.82 -30.81
N SER A 58 -46.52 -28.42 -29.62
CA SER A 58 -47.67 -28.57 -28.67
C SER A 58 -47.20 -28.80 -27.22
N ASP A 59 -47.95 -28.30 -26.24
CA ASP A 59 -47.79 -28.56 -24.78
C ASP A 59 -48.43 -29.88 -24.32
N GLY A 60 -48.16 -30.31 -23.07
CA GLY A 60 -49.09 -31.18 -22.35
C GLY A 60 -48.67 -31.71 -20.96
N GLU A 61 -48.84 -30.93 -19.88
CA GLU A 61 -49.66 -31.33 -18.70
C GLU A 61 -49.68 -30.27 -17.55
N ASN A 62 -50.57 -30.49 -16.56
CA ASN A 62 -51.16 -29.44 -15.75
C ASN A 62 -50.44 -29.01 -14.45
N ARG A 63 -50.15 -27.70 -14.37
CA ARG A 63 -50.72 -26.71 -13.42
C ARG A 63 -51.13 -27.15 -11.98
N ARG A 64 -50.63 -26.40 -10.99
CA ARG A 64 -51.47 -25.79 -9.90
C ARG A 64 -51.00 -24.36 -9.59
N ARG A 65 -51.94 -23.44 -9.30
CA ARG A 65 -51.69 -22.00 -9.02
C ARG A 65 -52.17 -21.61 -7.62
N LYS A 66 -51.41 -20.74 -6.93
CA LYS A 66 -51.95 -19.75 -5.97
C LYS A 66 -51.28 -18.39 -6.18
N LYS A 67 -52.07 -17.34 -6.40
CA LYS A 67 -51.62 -15.93 -6.42
C LYS A 67 -51.72 -15.34 -5.01
N LYS A 68 -50.79 -14.45 -4.61
CA LYS A 68 -51.12 -13.34 -3.70
C LYS A 68 -50.20 -12.12 -3.87
N ARG A 69 -50.81 -11.03 -4.35
CA ARG A 69 -50.46 -9.59 -4.30
C ARG A 69 -49.02 -9.19 -3.87
N ARG A 70 -48.31 -8.50 -4.79
CA ARG A 70 -47.29 -7.50 -4.44
C ARG A 70 -47.90 -6.36 -3.59
N ARG A 71 -47.10 -5.77 -2.70
CA ARG A 71 -47.24 -4.40 -2.18
C ARG A 71 -45.90 -3.71 -2.40
N HIS A 72 -45.89 -2.49 -2.95
CA HIS A 72 -44.66 -1.69 -2.98
C HIS A 72 -44.31 -1.21 -1.58
N ARG A 73 -43.02 -1.25 -1.23
CA ARG A 73 -42.41 -0.39 -0.22
C ARG A 73 -41.37 0.48 -0.94
N ARG A 74 -41.18 1.70 -0.45
CA ARG A 74 -40.09 2.60 -0.90
C ARG A 74 -38.74 1.96 -0.54
N PRO A 75 -37.66 2.22 -1.30
CA PRO A 75 -36.33 1.77 -0.91
C PRO A 75 -35.95 2.46 0.41
N THR A 76 -35.84 1.67 1.48
CA THR A 76 -35.09 2.07 2.66
C THR A 76 -33.60 1.96 2.33
N LEU A 77 -32.80 2.90 2.83
CA LEU A 77 -31.34 2.76 2.89
C LEU A 77 -30.98 1.34 3.39
N PRO A 78 -30.01 0.65 2.77
CA PRO A 78 -29.54 -0.62 3.32
C PRO A 78 -29.00 -0.36 4.73
N PRO A 79 -29.31 -1.21 5.72
CA PRO A 79 -28.70 -1.07 7.04
C PRO A 79 -27.18 -1.22 6.90
N ARG A 80 -26.41 -0.38 7.60
CA ARG A 80 -24.97 -0.63 7.81
C ARG A 80 -24.81 -2.09 8.28
N PRO A 81 -23.83 -2.85 7.77
CA PRO A 81 -23.69 -4.27 8.09
C PRO A 81 -23.59 -4.46 9.61
N LEU A 82 -24.65 -5.03 10.16
CA LEU A 82 -24.94 -4.98 11.59
C LEU A 82 -24.14 -6.09 12.28
N ASN A 83 -22.90 -5.77 12.64
CA ASN A 83 -21.93 -6.66 13.28
C ASN A 83 -21.91 -8.06 12.64
N ALA A 84 -21.29 -8.18 11.47
CA ALA A 84 -20.66 -9.46 11.11
C ALA A 84 -19.82 -9.88 12.33
N HIS A 85 -20.16 -11.02 12.95
CA HIS A 85 -19.58 -11.40 14.23
C HIS A 85 -18.06 -11.41 14.09
N LYS A 86 -17.37 -10.50 14.81
CA LYS A 86 -15.96 -10.66 15.10
C LYS A 86 -15.81 -11.98 15.86
N LYS A 87 -15.54 -13.05 15.12
CA LYS A 87 -14.60 -14.07 15.56
C LYS A 87 -13.26 -13.35 15.68
N ASP A 88 -13.07 -12.66 16.80
CA ASP A 88 -11.74 -12.28 17.23
C ASP A 88 -10.88 -13.53 17.10
N VAL A 89 -9.77 -13.44 16.37
CA VAL A 89 -8.95 -14.60 16.08
C VAL A 89 -8.14 -14.92 17.34
N ILE A 90 -8.75 -15.74 18.21
CA ILE A 90 -8.24 -16.07 19.54
C ILE A 90 -7.13 -17.11 19.37
N TRP A 91 -5.92 -16.61 19.20
CA TRP A 91 -4.70 -17.39 19.21
C TRP A 91 -4.35 -17.83 20.63
N PHE A 92 -4.84 -19.02 21.01
CA PHE A 92 -4.34 -19.81 22.14
C PHE A 92 -3.91 -21.19 21.63
N GLU A 93 -2.75 -21.66 22.07
CA GLU A 93 -2.30 -23.04 21.90
C GLU A 93 -1.90 -23.56 23.29
N GLU A 94 -2.31 -24.78 23.66
CA GLU A 94 -2.09 -25.34 25.01
C GLU A 94 -0.63 -25.78 25.28
N SER A 95 0.30 -25.44 24.39
CA SER A 95 1.68 -25.94 24.30
C SER A 95 2.68 -25.33 25.31
N ARG A 96 2.21 -24.96 26.52
CA ARG A 96 3.08 -24.61 27.67
C ARG A 96 2.76 -25.43 28.92
N SER A 97 2.94 -26.73 28.79
CA SER A 97 3.23 -27.61 29.93
C SER A 97 4.55 -27.21 30.59
N TYR A 98 4.51 -26.29 31.56
CA TYR A 98 5.08 -26.46 32.90
C TYR A 98 4.76 -25.23 33.79
N ALA A 99 4.29 -25.51 35.01
CA ALA A 99 4.31 -24.61 36.16
C ALA A 99 3.58 -23.24 36.11
N LEU A 100 2.52 -23.06 35.30
CA LEU A 100 1.42 -22.12 35.66
C LEU A 100 0.12 -22.44 34.88
N LYS A 101 -0.82 -23.15 35.53
CA LYS A 101 -2.24 -23.17 35.11
C LYS A 101 -2.92 -21.86 35.50
N LEU A 102 -2.47 -20.75 34.90
CA LEU A 102 -3.30 -19.57 34.78
C LEU A 102 -4.46 -19.94 33.88
N SER A 103 -5.61 -20.22 34.50
CA SER A 103 -6.90 -19.94 33.86
C SER A 103 -6.80 -18.50 33.37
N ALA A 104 -6.80 -18.31 32.05
CA ALA A 104 -6.86 -16.98 31.47
C ALA A 104 -8.20 -16.37 31.90
N ASP A 105 -8.15 -15.46 32.87
CA ASP A 105 -9.31 -14.70 33.29
C ASP A 105 -9.95 -14.10 32.02
N PRO A 106 -11.23 -14.37 31.71
CA PRO A 106 -11.83 -13.88 30.47
C PRO A 106 -11.88 -12.34 30.39
N ARG A 107 -11.56 -11.63 31.49
CA ARG A 107 -11.33 -10.17 31.53
C ARG A 107 -9.94 -9.76 31.00
N PHE A 108 -8.97 -10.67 30.94
CA PHE A 108 -7.58 -10.45 30.56
C PHE A 108 -7.01 -11.55 29.62
N PRO A 109 -7.58 -11.76 28.42
CA PRO A 109 -7.10 -12.77 27.49
C PRO A 109 -5.69 -12.46 26.95
N LEU A 110 -4.71 -13.29 27.31
CA LEU A 110 -3.34 -13.24 26.79
C LEU A 110 -3.28 -13.65 25.31
N ARG A 111 -3.52 -12.71 24.40
CA ARG A 111 -3.31 -12.91 22.95
C ARG A 111 -1.81 -13.10 22.67
N LEU A 112 -1.41 -14.33 22.36
CA LEU A 112 -0.06 -14.67 21.90
C LEU A 112 -0.09 -14.92 20.38
N ARG A 113 0.99 -14.66 19.65
CA ARG A 113 1.05 -15.09 18.25
C ARG A 113 1.15 -16.62 18.15
N PRO A 114 0.66 -17.26 17.07
CA PRO A 114 0.88 -18.68 16.82
C PRO A 114 2.36 -19.07 16.79
N ASN A 115 2.66 -20.31 17.17
CA ASN A 115 4.01 -20.86 17.06
C ASN A 115 4.40 -21.01 15.56
N PRO A 116 5.57 -20.50 15.12
CA PRO A 116 5.99 -20.62 13.72
C PRO A 116 6.18 -22.06 13.27
N ALA A 117 5.48 -22.45 12.20
CA ALA A 117 5.60 -23.77 11.60
C ALA A 117 6.91 -23.91 10.82
N GLN A 118 7.92 -24.51 11.45
CA GLN A 118 9.20 -24.82 10.83
C GLN A 118 9.01 -25.75 9.62
N GLY A 119 9.89 -25.62 8.62
CA GLY A 119 9.82 -26.41 7.37
C GLY A 119 8.60 -26.13 6.46
N SER A 120 7.68 -25.22 6.83
CA SER A 120 6.46 -24.99 6.05
C SER A 120 6.62 -23.93 4.94
N PRO A 121 6.15 -24.18 3.71
CA PRO A 121 6.27 -23.21 2.61
C PRO A 121 5.26 -22.05 2.71
N TRP A 122 5.67 -20.90 2.16
CA TRP A 122 4.83 -19.73 1.92
C TRP A 122 5.24 -19.02 0.60
N PRO A 123 4.32 -18.80 -0.36
CA PRO A 123 2.98 -19.39 -0.46
C PRO A 123 2.94 -20.92 -0.42
N LEU A 124 1.81 -21.48 0.00
CA LEU A 124 1.53 -22.91 -0.03
C LEU A 124 1.48 -23.43 -1.50
N PRO A 125 2.21 -24.50 -1.84
CA PRO A 125 2.19 -25.06 -3.19
C PRO A 125 0.81 -25.59 -3.62
N GLN A 126 0.60 -25.72 -4.94
CA GLN A 126 -0.61 -26.34 -5.51
C GLN A 126 -0.77 -27.81 -5.08
N GLN A 127 0.33 -28.56 -5.03
CA GLN A 127 0.42 -29.92 -4.50
C GLN A 127 1.65 -30.02 -3.59
N TYR A 128 1.48 -30.56 -2.37
CA TYR A 128 2.53 -30.65 -1.35
C TYR A 128 2.30 -31.89 -0.48
N ASP A 129 3.01 -32.97 -0.81
CA ASP A 129 3.06 -34.19 -0.01
C ASP A 129 4.35 -34.21 0.82
N THR A 130 4.23 -34.13 2.14
CA THR A 130 5.34 -34.30 3.09
C THR A 130 5.25 -35.64 3.81
N PHE A 131 6.38 -36.20 4.23
CA PHE A 131 6.46 -37.54 4.82
C PHE A 131 7.39 -37.55 6.06
N GLU A 132 7.11 -38.41 7.02
CA GLU A 132 7.85 -38.60 8.30
C GLU A 132 9.35 -38.96 8.17
N GLN A 133 9.86 -39.19 6.96
CA GLN A 133 11.29 -39.44 6.76
C GLN A 133 12.03 -38.10 6.67
N GLU A 134 12.99 -37.88 7.56
CA GLU A 134 13.85 -36.69 7.56
C GLU A 134 15.25 -36.96 7.03
N PHE A 135 15.89 -35.88 6.57
CA PHE A 135 17.29 -35.83 6.17
C PHE A 135 18.00 -34.67 6.88
N PHE A 136 19.26 -34.86 7.27
CA PHE A 136 20.08 -33.76 7.78
C PHE A 136 20.91 -33.13 6.65
N ILE A 137 21.25 -31.85 6.81
CA ILE A 137 22.09 -31.10 5.88
C ILE A 137 23.31 -30.55 6.65
N GLN A 138 24.51 -30.82 6.16
CA GLN A 138 25.73 -30.14 6.59
C GLN A 138 25.98 -28.93 5.67
N PRO A 139 25.99 -27.68 6.17
CA PRO A 139 26.15 -26.51 5.32
C PRO A 139 27.41 -26.53 4.44
N ASP A 140 28.53 -27.02 4.97
CA ASP A 140 29.82 -27.03 4.27
C ASP A 140 29.92 -28.10 3.17
N SER A 141 29.25 -29.25 3.34
CA SER A 141 29.22 -30.32 2.32
C SER A 141 28.14 -30.11 1.26
N PHE A 142 27.04 -29.42 1.61
CA PHE A 142 25.87 -29.28 0.75
C PHE A 142 26.16 -28.45 -0.51
N THR A 143 25.73 -28.92 -1.68
CA THR A 143 25.88 -28.21 -2.96
C THR A 143 24.56 -27.98 -3.70
N ILE A 144 24.52 -26.94 -4.53
CA ILE A 144 23.46 -26.70 -5.51
C ILE A 144 24.09 -26.71 -6.89
N HIS A 145 23.61 -27.56 -7.79
CA HIS A 145 24.17 -27.77 -9.12
C HIS A 145 23.11 -27.53 -10.21
N ALA A 146 23.53 -26.92 -11.33
CA ALA A 146 22.74 -26.92 -12.55
C ALA A 146 22.91 -28.26 -13.26
N ALA A 147 21.80 -28.95 -13.52
CA ALA A 147 21.77 -30.21 -14.25
C ALA A 147 21.35 -29.95 -15.71
N GLY A 148 22.32 -29.50 -16.53
CA GLY A 148 22.08 -29.09 -17.91
C GLY A 148 22.36 -27.58 -18.09
N GLU A 149 21.37 -26.86 -18.62
CA GLU A 149 21.46 -25.42 -18.90
C GLU A 149 21.84 -24.61 -17.65
N THR A 150 22.73 -23.62 -17.82
CA THR A 150 23.15 -22.72 -16.74
C THR A 150 23.34 -21.30 -17.25
N CYS A 151 23.01 -20.32 -16.42
CA CYS A 151 23.07 -18.91 -16.78
C CYS A 151 23.46 -18.01 -15.59
N ASP A 152 23.57 -16.71 -15.82
CA ASP A 152 23.75 -15.68 -14.79
C ASP A 152 22.67 -15.74 -13.70
N ILE A 153 21.39 -15.82 -14.07
CA ILE A 153 20.24 -15.90 -13.15
C ILE A 153 20.40 -17.09 -12.20
N LEU A 154 20.67 -18.30 -12.71
CA LEU A 154 20.86 -19.50 -11.87
C LEU A 154 22.10 -19.39 -10.97
N ARG A 155 23.24 -18.91 -11.49
CA ARG A 155 24.47 -18.73 -10.70
C ARG A 155 24.31 -17.70 -9.59
N PHE A 156 23.51 -16.65 -9.81
CA PHE A 156 23.10 -15.70 -8.77
C PHE A 156 22.17 -16.37 -7.75
N ALA A 157 21.12 -17.05 -8.22
CA ALA A 157 20.11 -17.68 -7.38
C ALA A 157 20.71 -18.75 -6.44
N PHE A 158 21.62 -19.60 -6.91
CA PHE A 158 22.29 -20.60 -6.07
C PHE A 158 23.09 -19.95 -4.93
N ARG A 159 23.75 -18.82 -5.19
CA ARG A 159 24.49 -18.05 -4.17
C ARG A 159 23.53 -17.38 -3.18
N ARG A 160 22.48 -16.72 -3.67
CA ARG A 160 21.39 -16.12 -2.86
C ARG A 160 20.77 -17.15 -1.92
N ILE A 161 20.34 -18.29 -2.46
CA ILE A 161 19.61 -19.32 -1.71
C ILE A 161 20.52 -20.02 -0.69
N ARG A 162 21.77 -20.31 -1.03
CA ARG A 162 22.77 -20.80 -0.05
C ARG A 162 22.98 -19.80 1.09
N LYS A 163 23.05 -18.49 0.79
CA LYS A 163 23.14 -17.44 1.81
C LYS A 163 21.88 -17.40 2.68
N ASN A 164 20.69 -17.45 2.09
CA ASN A 164 19.43 -17.36 2.84
C ASN A 164 19.22 -18.58 3.77
N MET A 165 19.69 -19.78 3.39
CA MET A 165 19.62 -20.99 4.23
C MET A 165 20.65 -21.02 5.37
N PHE A 166 21.91 -20.65 5.10
CA PHE A 166 23.03 -20.92 6.04
C PHE A 166 23.79 -19.67 6.52
N GLY A 167 23.61 -18.52 5.88
CA GLY A 167 24.43 -17.31 6.09
C GLY A 167 24.25 -16.61 7.44
N HIS A 168 23.30 -17.07 8.26
CA HIS A 168 22.94 -16.46 9.55
C HIS A 168 23.57 -17.18 10.75
N GLY A 169 24.43 -18.17 10.49
CA GLY A 169 25.10 -18.98 11.50
C GLY A 169 26.60 -19.13 11.27
N SER A 170 27.38 -18.04 11.29
CA SER A 170 28.82 -18.10 11.57
C SER A 170 29.06 -18.41 13.06
N VAL A 171 28.57 -19.57 13.48
CA VAL A 171 28.99 -20.21 14.73
C VAL A 171 30.49 -20.48 14.55
N GLN A 172 31.33 -19.87 15.39
CA GLN A 172 32.73 -20.26 15.49
C GLN A 172 32.77 -21.77 15.76
N SER A 173 33.74 -22.47 15.19
CA SER A 173 33.91 -23.92 15.39
C SER A 173 34.46 -24.24 16.79
N ASP A 174 33.82 -23.70 17.83
CA ASP A 174 33.98 -24.11 19.22
C ASP A 174 33.61 -25.60 19.27
N GLY A 175 34.57 -26.42 19.67
CA GLY A 175 34.66 -27.81 19.24
C GLY A 175 33.37 -28.62 19.42
N TYR A 176 32.68 -28.91 18.31
CA TYR A 176 31.56 -29.84 18.29
C TYR A 176 32.12 -31.26 18.46
N GLU A 177 32.33 -31.67 19.71
CA GLU A 177 32.69 -33.04 20.04
C GLU A 177 31.67 -34.00 19.42
N ARG A 178 32.16 -35.09 18.81
CA ARG A 178 31.32 -36.12 18.18
C ARG A 178 30.66 -37.03 19.22
N GLN A 179 29.94 -36.45 20.18
CA GLN A 179 29.23 -37.22 21.20
C GLN A 179 27.93 -37.81 20.62
N ASN A 180 28.05 -39.05 20.12
CA ASN A 180 26.98 -40.05 20.03
C ASN A 180 25.71 -39.67 19.22
N LEU A 181 25.87 -39.42 17.91
CA LEU A 181 24.78 -39.54 16.92
C LEU A 181 24.42 -41.02 16.61
N ASN A 182 24.29 -41.87 17.65
CA ASN A 182 24.34 -43.33 17.50
C ASN A 182 22.99 -44.07 17.52
N ASP A 183 21.88 -43.44 17.93
CA ASP A 183 20.56 -44.12 18.05
C ASP A 183 19.52 -43.72 16.98
N LYS A 184 19.83 -42.73 16.14
CA LYS A 184 19.15 -42.49 14.86
C LYS A 184 20.16 -42.01 13.82
N VAL A 185 20.37 -42.82 12.79
CA VAL A 185 21.11 -42.40 11.59
C VAL A 185 20.12 -41.71 10.64
N ASP A 186 19.81 -40.45 10.94
CA ASP A 186 19.22 -39.54 9.95
C ASP A 186 20.18 -39.50 8.73
N GLU A 187 19.66 -39.48 7.50
CA GLU A 187 20.51 -39.59 6.30
C GLU A 187 20.93 -38.21 5.76
N GLU A 188 22.15 -38.08 5.24
CA GLU A 188 22.67 -36.80 4.75
C GLU A 188 22.12 -36.44 3.35
N LEU A 189 21.43 -35.31 3.25
CA LEU A 189 21.10 -34.70 1.96
C LEU A 189 22.27 -33.81 1.51
N ARG A 190 23.07 -34.30 0.56
CA ARG A 190 24.32 -33.63 0.10
C ARG A 190 24.15 -32.66 -1.07
N GLN A 191 23.12 -32.80 -1.90
CA GLN A 191 23.02 -32.03 -3.13
C GLN A 191 21.58 -31.74 -3.56
N LEU A 192 21.41 -30.57 -4.18
CA LEU A 192 20.22 -30.17 -4.92
C LEU A 192 20.57 -29.96 -6.40
N ASN A 193 19.97 -30.77 -7.27
CA ASN A 193 20.14 -30.68 -8.72
C ASN A 193 19.00 -29.87 -9.34
N VAL A 194 19.32 -28.85 -10.14
CA VAL A 194 18.34 -27.93 -10.74
C VAL A 194 18.39 -28.05 -12.26
N THR A 195 17.33 -28.60 -12.84
CA THR A 195 17.17 -28.82 -14.29
C THR A 195 16.24 -27.76 -14.87
N VAL A 196 16.70 -27.03 -15.89
CA VAL A 196 15.85 -26.13 -16.68
C VAL A 196 15.76 -26.66 -18.12
N LEU A 197 14.53 -26.82 -18.63
CA LEU A 197 14.28 -27.52 -19.90
C LEU A 197 14.40 -26.63 -21.15
N LYS A 198 14.33 -25.31 -21.01
CA LYS A 198 14.60 -24.32 -22.07
C LYS A 198 15.86 -23.51 -21.76
N PRO A 199 16.56 -22.96 -22.76
CA PRO A 199 17.59 -21.94 -22.55
C PRO A 199 17.07 -20.76 -21.73
N CYS A 200 17.93 -20.15 -20.89
CA CYS A 200 17.49 -19.04 -20.02
C CYS A 200 17.02 -17.83 -20.84
N SER A 201 15.74 -17.46 -20.72
CA SER A 201 15.21 -16.21 -21.28
C SER A 201 15.79 -15.00 -20.53
N LYS A 202 16.17 -13.95 -21.27
CA LYS A 202 16.95 -12.83 -20.68
C LYS A 202 16.16 -12.00 -19.68
N TRP A 203 14.88 -11.73 -19.96
CA TRP A 203 13.99 -10.92 -19.15
C TRP A 203 12.69 -11.69 -18.83
N PRO A 204 12.12 -11.51 -17.63
CA PRO A 204 10.80 -12.05 -17.30
C PRO A 204 9.69 -11.36 -18.12
N SER A 205 8.52 -12.00 -18.22
CA SER A 205 7.35 -11.43 -18.93
C SER A 205 6.05 -12.02 -18.40
N LEU A 206 4.90 -11.42 -18.76
CA LEU A 206 3.57 -11.92 -18.37
C LEU A 206 3.28 -13.37 -18.85
N ALA A 207 4.01 -13.88 -19.85
CA ALA A 207 3.83 -15.21 -20.44
C ALA A 207 4.93 -16.21 -20.04
N MET A 208 5.71 -15.92 -18.99
CA MET A 208 6.83 -16.76 -18.55
C MET A 208 6.36 -18.00 -17.77
N ASP A 209 7.08 -19.12 -17.90
CA ASP A 209 6.72 -20.36 -17.19
C ASP A 209 7.35 -20.39 -15.79
N GLU A 210 6.50 -20.22 -14.76
CA GLU A 210 6.87 -20.27 -13.34
C GLU A 210 6.57 -21.62 -12.68
N ALA A 211 6.17 -22.65 -13.44
CA ALA A 211 5.90 -23.97 -12.90
C ALA A 211 7.18 -24.76 -12.59
N TYR A 212 7.16 -25.55 -11.52
CA TYR A 212 8.24 -26.44 -11.14
C TYR A 212 7.72 -27.71 -10.43
N ASP A 213 8.47 -28.78 -10.61
CA ASP A 213 8.46 -29.96 -9.74
C ASP A 213 9.64 -29.87 -8.77
N LEU A 214 9.40 -30.10 -7.49
CA LEU A 214 10.43 -30.18 -6.44
C LEU A 214 10.28 -31.50 -5.69
N GLU A 215 11.38 -32.25 -5.64
CA GLU A 215 11.43 -33.57 -5.03
C GLU A 215 12.63 -33.65 -4.06
N VAL A 216 12.37 -34.13 -2.84
CA VAL A 216 13.39 -34.40 -1.82
C VAL A 216 13.35 -35.89 -1.49
N ARG A 217 14.39 -36.63 -1.89
CA ARG A 217 14.51 -38.09 -1.67
C ARG A 217 15.79 -38.43 -0.91
N ARG A 218 15.84 -39.69 -0.48
CA ARG A 218 17.05 -40.38 -0.03
C ARG A 218 18.21 -40.16 -1.02
N PHE A 219 19.32 -39.64 -0.52
CA PHE A 219 20.56 -39.29 -1.25
C PHE A 219 20.49 -38.10 -2.23
N GLY A 220 19.39 -37.35 -2.35
CA GLY A 220 19.37 -36.17 -3.22
C GLY A 220 18.02 -35.46 -3.36
N ALA A 221 18.08 -34.17 -3.68
CA ALA A 221 16.93 -33.37 -4.05
C ALA A 221 17.06 -32.89 -5.50
N SER A 222 15.92 -32.69 -6.15
CA SER A 222 15.83 -32.20 -7.54
C SER A 222 14.74 -31.15 -7.69
N ILE A 223 15.05 -30.13 -8.49
CA ILE A 223 14.06 -29.18 -9.05
C ILE A 223 14.08 -29.35 -10.56
N ILE A 224 12.91 -29.51 -11.16
CA ILE A 224 12.73 -29.51 -12.62
C ILE A 224 11.75 -28.41 -12.98
N ALA A 225 12.14 -27.51 -13.89
CA ALA A 225 11.29 -26.43 -14.37
C ALA A 225 11.39 -26.26 -15.88
N ARG A 226 10.32 -25.80 -16.53
CA ARG A 226 10.37 -25.55 -17.99
C ARG A 226 11.29 -24.38 -18.32
N GLU A 227 11.21 -23.32 -17.52
CA GLU A 227 12.00 -22.10 -17.66
C GLU A 227 12.68 -21.74 -16.34
N VAL A 228 13.68 -20.85 -16.43
CA VAL A 228 14.49 -20.42 -15.28
C VAL A 228 13.64 -19.83 -14.15
N TRP A 229 12.49 -19.22 -14.47
CA TRP A 229 11.60 -18.59 -13.51
C TRP A 229 10.96 -19.60 -12.55
N GLY A 230 10.48 -20.75 -13.05
CA GLY A 230 10.03 -21.85 -12.21
C GLY A 230 11.13 -22.40 -11.30
N ALA A 231 12.35 -22.52 -11.82
CA ALA A 231 13.50 -22.93 -11.00
C ALA A 231 13.82 -21.93 -9.87
N LEU A 232 13.63 -20.62 -10.08
CA LEU A 232 13.74 -19.62 -9.01
C LEU A 232 12.68 -19.83 -7.91
N LYS A 233 11.42 -20.12 -8.29
CA LYS A 233 10.34 -20.31 -7.30
C LYS A 233 10.48 -21.65 -6.56
N GLY A 234 10.97 -22.69 -7.22
CA GLY A 234 11.30 -23.98 -6.60
C GLY A 234 12.51 -23.92 -5.66
N LEU A 235 13.55 -23.15 -6.02
CA LEU A 235 14.69 -22.88 -5.14
C LEU A 235 14.26 -22.16 -3.85
N GLU A 236 13.37 -21.17 -3.98
CA GLU A 236 12.79 -20.47 -2.85
C GLU A 236 12.00 -21.44 -1.95
N THR A 237 11.12 -22.27 -2.51
CA THR A 237 10.40 -23.31 -1.75
C THR A 237 11.36 -24.29 -1.05
N PHE A 238 12.40 -24.79 -1.73
CA PHE A 238 13.40 -25.65 -1.09
C PHE A 238 14.05 -24.96 0.13
N SER A 239 14.41 -23.68 0.00
CA SER A 239 14.99 -22.91 1.11
C SER A 239 14.04 -22.71 2.30
N GLN A 240 12.72 -22.83 2.07
CA GLN A 240 11.70 -22.76 3.11
C GLN A 240 11.43 -24.13 3.77
N LEU A 241 11.60 -25.23 3.05
CA LEU A 241 11.53 -26.59 3.59
C LEU A 241 12.71 -26.93 4.51
N VAL A 242 13.90 -26.38 4.23
CA VAL A 242 15.05 -26.46 5.14
C VAL A 242 14.73 -25.68 6.43
N TYR A 243 14.93 -26.33 7.57
CA TYR A 243 14.72 -25.73 8.88
C TYR A 243 15.84 -26.12 9.87
N ARG A 244 15.88 -25.45 11.03
CA ARG A 244 16.86 -25.71 12.09
C ARG A 244 16.19 -26.25 13.35
N SER A 245 16.47 -27.50 13.69
CA SER A 245 15.95 -28.20 14.86
C SER A 245 16.58 -27.70 16.17
N SER A 246 16.03 -28.17 17.30
CA SER A 246 16.43 -27.78 18.66
C SER A 246 17.88 -28.15 19.04
N ASP A 247 18.43 -29.18 18.39
CA ASP A 247 19.84 -29.59 18.44
C ASP A 247 20.77 -28.74 17.55
N ASN A 248 20.25 -27.65 16.96
CA ASN A 248 20.93 -26.75 16.03
C ASN A 248 21.33 -27.36 14.68
N ILE A 249 20.96 -28.62 14.39
CA ILE A 249 21.16 -29.27 13.08
C ILE A 249 20.19 -28.67 12.04
N TYR A 250 20.60 -28.63 10.76
CA TYR A 250 19.69 -28.33 9.66
C TYR A 250 19.01 -29.62 9.18
N ARG A 251 17.68 -29.64 9.13
CA ARG A 251 16.86 -30.77 8.68
C ARG A 251 15.90 -30.37 7.55
N ILE A 252 15.43 -31.38 6.82
CA ILE A 252 14.40 -31.28 5.78
C ILE A 252 13.63 -32.61 5.69
N HIS A 253 12.31 -32.53 5.54
CA HIS A 253 11.45 -33.70 5.35
C HIS A 253 11.50 -34.19 3.90
N ARG A 254 11.40 -35.51 3.70
CA ARG A 254 11.07 -36.11 2.41
C ARG A 254 9.77 -35.46 1.91
N THR A 255 9.82 -34.90 0.71
CA THR A 255 8.76 -34.03 0.18
C THR A 255 8.62 -34.23 -1.32
N LEU A 256 7.38 -34.20 -1.83
CA LEU A 256 7.04 -34.11 -3.25
C LEU A 256 6.14 -32.89 -3.45
N ILE A 257 6.50 -32.02 -4.40
CA ILE A 257 5.78 -30.80 -4.74
C ILE A 257 5.66 -30.68 -6.26
N ASN A 258 4.44 -30.41 -6.72
CA ASN A 258 4.16 -29.91 -8.06
C ASN A 258 3.46 -28.55 -7.89
N ASP A 259 4.03 -27.49 -8.44
CA ASP A 259 3.62 -26.12 -8.09
C ASP A 259 3.72 -25.15 -9.26
N PHE A 260 2.81 -24.19 -9.28
CA PHE A 260 2.65 -23.17 -10.31
C PHE A 260 1.76 -22.03 -9.78
N PRO A 261 1.92 -20.79 -10.25
CA PRO A 261 1.05 -19.70 -9.81
C PRO A 261 -0.36 -19.85 -10.37
N ARG A 262 -1.36 -19.56 -9.52
CA ARG A 262 -2.75 -19.37 -9.92
C ARG A 262 -2.95 -18.20 -10.87
N PHE A 263 -2.19 -17.11 -10.67
CA PHE A 263 -2.27 -15.90 -11.50
C PHE A 263 -0.87 -15.49 -12.03
N PRO A 264 -0.73 -15.18 -13.34
CA PRO A 264 0.55 -14.79 -13.93
C PRO A 264 1.01 -13.36 -13.59
N HIS A 265 0.14 -12.49 -13.08
CA HIS A 265 0.49 -11.11 -12.69
C HIS A 265 0.31 -10.93 -11.17
N ARG A 266 1.42 -10.77 -10.44
CA ARG A 266 1.43 -10.72 -8.96
C ARG A 266 2.31 -9.55 -8.50
N GLY A 267 1.66 -8.41 -8.32
CA GLY A 267 2.31 -7.11 -8.20
C GLY A 267 2.49 -6.58 -6.78
N ILE A 268 3.53 -5.77 -6.61
CA ILE A 268 3.68 -4.83 -5.49
C ILE A 268 3.88 -3.45 -6.11
N LEU A 269 2.96 -2.52 -5.83
CA LEU A 269 3.15 -1.10 -6.11
C LEU A 269 3.94 -0.48 -4.96
N LEU A 270 5.09 0.13 -5.28
CA LEU A 270 5.69 1.15 -4.43
C LEU A 270 5.61 2.49 -5.14
N ASP A 271 5.03 3.46 -4.45
CA ASP A 271 5.22 4.87 -4.75
C ASP A 271 6.58 5.33 -4.19
N THR A 272 7.25 6.20 -4.95
CA THR A 272 8.55 6.80 -4.63
C THR A 272 8.57 8.32 -4.83
N SER A 273 7.40 8.91 -5.05
CA SER A 273 7.19 10.33 -5.30
C SER A 273 6.69 11.05 -4.05
N ARG A 274 5.67 10.54 -3.36
CA ARG A 274 5.15 11.16 -2.13
C ARG A 274 6.24 11.14 -1.04
N HIS A 275 7.06 10.07 -0.97
CA HIS A 275 8.38 10.08 -0.35
C HIS A 275 9.41 9.29 -1.17
N PHE A 276 10.63 9.83 -1.30
CA PHE A 276 11.74 9.16 -2.01
C PHE A 276 12.26 7.93 -1.25
N LEU A 277 12.25 6.76 -1.89
CA LEU A 277 12.84 5.52 -1.35
C LEU A 277 14.26 5.32 -1.87
N THR A 278 15.22 4.94 -1.03
CA THR A 278 16.57 4.64 -1.52
C THR A 278 16.58 3.37 -2.38
N LYS A 279 17.59 3.25 -3.25
CA LYS A 279 17.81 2.04 -4.05
C LYS A 279 17.92 0.79 -3.19
N GLU A 280 18.56 0.90 -2.03
CA GLU A 280 18.77 -0.19 -1.08
C GLU A 280 17.43 -0.67 -0.50
N THR A 281 16.52 0.26 -0.17
CA THR A 281 15.14 -0.05 0.24
C THR A 281 14.38 -0.78 -0.87
N ILE A 282 14.52 -0.35 -2.13
CA ILE A 282 13.89 -0.99 -3.30
C ILE A 282 14.47 -2.41 -3.52
N ILE A 283 15.79 -2.59 -3.42
CA ILE A 283 16.44 -3.91 -3.56
C ILE A 283 16.05 -4.86 -2.41
N MET A 284 15.90 -4.35 -1.17
CA MET A 284 15.35 -5.13 -0.06
C MET A 284 13.89 -5.53 -0.30
N ASN A 285 13.08 -4.66 -0.93
CA ASN A 285 11.73 -5.02 -1.34
C ASN A 285 11.73 -6.09 -2.43
N LEU A 286 12.59 -5.99 -3.46
CA LEU A 286 12.74 -7.01 -4.49
C LEU A 286 13.16 -8.38 -3.91
N GLU A 287 13.99 -8.39 -2.87
CA GLU A 287 14.35 -9.61 -2.13
C GLU A 287 13.15 -10.18 -1.35
N ALA A 288 12.36 -9.34 -0.66
CA ALA A 288 11.13 -9.75 0.02
C ALA A 288 10.08 -10.30 -0.98
N MET A 289 9.92 -9.64 -2.12
CA MET A 289 9.06 -10.08 -3.23
C MET A 289 9.45 -11.45 -3.75
N ALA A 290 10.74 -11.71 -3.94
CA ALA A 290 11.24 -13.02 -4.35
C ALA A 290 10.94 -14.09 -3.29
N GLN A 291 11.17 -13.79 -2.01
CA GLN A 291 10.85 -14.71 -0.90
C GLN A 291 9.35 -15.06 -0.82
N ASN A 292 8.48 -14.18 -1.30
CA ASN A 292 7.02 -14.39 -1.34
C ASN A 292 6.50 -14.80 -2.73
N LYS A 293 7.37 -15.16 -3.69
CA LYS A 293 7.02 -15.55 -5.07
C LYS A 293 6.23 -14.48 -5.88
N MET A 294 6.31 -13.20 -5.51
CA MET A 294 5.81 -12.10 -6.34
C MET A 294 6.63 -11.96 -7.64
N ASN A 295 6.08 -11.33 -8.67
CA ASN A 295 6.71 -11.28 -10.00
C ASN A 295 6.55 -9.96 -10.77
N VAL A 296 5.84 -8.97 -10.23
CA VAL A 296 5.77 -7.61 -10.79
C VAL A 296 6.13 -6.61 -9.70
N PHE A 297 7.12 -5.76 -9.98
CA PHE A 297 7.34 -4.50 -9.28
C PHE A 297 6.70 -3.41 -10.12
N HIS A 298 5.60 -2.87 -9.62
CA HIS A 298 4.96 -1.70 -10.16
C HIS A 298 5.60 -0.49 -9.48
N TRP A 299 6.31 0.33 -10.26
CA TRP A 299 7.10 1.42 -9.74
C TRP A 299 6.44 2.74 -10.08
N HIS A 300 5.65 3.24 -9.15
CA HIS A 300 5.09 4.57 -9.20
C HIS A 300 6.20 5.59 -8.89
N ILE A 301 6.83 6.08 -9.96
CA ILE A 301 8.15 6.73 -9.88
C ILE A 301 8.08 8.26 -9.83
N VAL A 302 6.96 8.87 -10.21
CA VAL A 302 6.73 10.33 -10.20
C VAL A 302 5.24 10.61 -9.96
N ASP A 303 4.94 11.72 -9.28
CA ASP A 303 3.57 12.18 -8.94
C ASP A 303 3.57 13.71 -8.81
N ASP A 304 2.54 14.31 -8.18
CA ASP A 304 2.51 15.74 -7.86
C ASP A 304 3.70 16.18 -6.99
N GLN A 305 4.07 15.42 -5.96
CA GLN A 305 4.99 15.93 -4.92
C GLN A 305 6.47 15.87 -5.33
N SER A 306 6.91 14.90 -6.13
CA SER A 306 8.26 14.92 -6.69
C SER A 306 8.48 14.16 -8.01
N PHE A 307 9.57 14.52 -8.70
CA PHE A 307 10.04 13.89 -9.93
C PHE A 307 11.47 13.32 -9.74
N PRO A 308 11.67 12.19 -9.03
CA PRO A 308 13.01 11.64 -8.77
C PRO A 308 13.64 10.92 -9.97
N PHE A 309 12.90 10.55 -11.03
CA PHE A 309 13.46 9.89 -12.20
C PHE A 309 14.39 10.81 -13.01
N TYR A 310 15.64 10.41 -13.27
CA TYR A 310 16.54 11.16 -14.15
C TYR A 310 16.25 10.93 -15.64
N SER A 311 15.57 11.88 -16.29
CA SER A 311 15.44 11.92 -17.76
C SER A 311 16.66 12.60 -18.40
N LYS A 312 17.27 11.95 -19.38
CA LYS A 312 18.32 12.53 -20.24
C LYS A 312 17.73 13.49 -21.28
N ASN A 313 16.51 13.21 -21.76
CA ASN A 313 15.83 14.07 -22.73
C ASN A 313 15.31 15.36 -22.08
N TYR A 314 14.91 15.30 -20.80
CA TYR A 314 14.36 16.44 -20.05
C TYR A 314 14.96 16.57 -18.63
N PRO A 315 16.27 16.89 -18.48
CA PRO A 315 16.93 16.93 -17.18
C PRO A 315 16.36 17.95 -16.18
N ASN A 316 15.61 18.95 -16.67
CA ASN A 316 14.96 19.93 -15.81
C ASN A 316 13.80 19.33 -14.98
N LEU A 317 13.09 18.31 -15.48
CA LEU A 317 12.05 17.59 -14.71
C LEU A 317 12.62 17.14 -13.36
N THR A 318 13.75 16.44 -13.41
CA THR A 318 14.47 15.95 -12.24
C THR A 318 15.15 17.07 -11.46
N ARG A 319 15.78 18.04 -12.14
CA ARG A 319 16.54 19.11 -11.48
C ARG A 319 15.66 20.08 -10.68
N MET A 320 14.37 20.20 -11.04
CA MET A 320 13.43 21.17 -10.46
C MET A 320 12.24 20.51 -9.77
N GLY A 321 11.87 19.29 -10.14
CA GLY A 321 10.82 18.50 -9.51
C GLY A 321 11.28 17.48 -8.47
N ALA A 322 12.54 17.06 -8.42
CA ALA A 322 13.02 16.18 -7.34
C ALA A 322 13.20 16.95 -6.01
N TYR A 323 12.83 16.33 -4.88
CA TYR A 323 12.97 16.93 -3.54
C TYR A 323 14.37 17.47 -3.23
N SER A 324 15.42 16.82 -3.75
CA SER A 324 16.79 17.35 -3.73
C SER A 324 17.67 16.60 -4.73
N LYS A 325 18.88 17.11 -4.97
CA LYS A 325 19.94 16.41 -5.71
C LYS A 325 20.35 15.04 -5.13
N HIS A 326 19.91 14.70 -3.91
CA HIS A 326 20.14 13.41 -3.26
C HIS A 326 18.94 12.46 -3.36
N HIS A 327 17.80 12.94 -3.86
CA HIS A 327 16.54 12.20 -3.99
C HIS A 327 16.24 11.98 -5.48
N ILE A 328 17.21 11.38 -6.18
CA ILE A 328 17.19 11.17 -7.63
C ILE A 328 17.62 9.74 -7.95
N TYR A 329 16.84 9.05 -8.77
CA TYR A 329 17.22 7.78 -9.38
C TYR A 329 18.09 8.07 -10.61
N SER A 330 19.40 7.87 -10.50
CA SER A 330 20.29 8.04 -11.64
C SER A 330 20.10 6.91 -12.68
N PRO A 331 20.57 7.08 -13.92
CA PRO A 331 20.54 6.01 -14.92
C PRO A 331 21.31 4.74 -14.50
N ALA A 332 22.22 4.82 -13.52
CA ALA A 332 22.87 3.66 -12.93
C ALA A 332 21.97 2.95 -11.91
N ASP A 333 21.30 3.70 -11.03
CA ASP A 333 20.40 3.13 -10.01
C ASP A 333 19.19 2.46 -10.65
N VAL A 334 18.60 3.06 -11.68
CA VAL A 334 17.51 2.43 -12.45
C VAL A 334 18.00 1.15 -13.14
N ALA A 335 19.21 1.14 -13.69
CA ALA A 335 19.77 -0.06 -14.32
C ALA A 335 20.06 -1.18 -13.31
N GLU A 336 20.53 -0.85 -12.11
CA GLU A 336 20.79 -1.78 -11.02
C GLU A 336 19.49 -2.38 -10.46
N ILE A 337 18.45 -1.56 -10.25
CA ILE A 337 17.11 -2.01 -9.85
C ILE A 337 16.49 -2.94 -10.90
N LEU A 338 16.61 -2.62 -12.19
CA LEU A 338 16.15 -3.48 -13.28
C LEU A 338 16.88 -4.83 -13.31
N GLU A 339 18.18 -4.86 -13.02
CA GLU A 339 18.98 -6.08 -13.02
C GLU A 339 18.72 -6.95 -11.78
N GLU A 340 18.65 -6.36 -10.57
CA GLU A 340 18.30 -7.09 -9.34
C GLU A 340 16.87 -7.67 -9.40
N ALA A 341 15.93 -6.98 -10.07
CA ALA A 341 14.60 -7.51 -10.35
C ALA A 341 14.65 -8.69 -11.34
N ARG A 342 15.38 -8.53 -12.46
CA ARG A 342 15.57 -9.57 -13.49
C ARG A 342 16.16 -10.86 -12.92
N LEU A 343 17.20 -10.75 -12.09
CA LEU A 343 17.87 -11.87 -11.43
C LEU A 343 16.97 -12.63 -10.42
N ARG A 344 15.83 -12.06 -10.03
CA ARG A 344 14.80 -12.68 -9.16
C ARG A 344 13.53 -13.11 -9.93
N GLY A 345 13.49 -12.92 -11.24
CA GLY A 345 12.28 -13.17 -12.03
C GLY A 345 11.14 -12.23 -11.68
N ILE A 346 11.47 -10.95 -11.47
CA ILE A 346 10.54 -9.86 -11.23
C ILE A 346 10.57 -8.92 -12.43
N ARG A 347 9.40 -8.68 -13.02
CA ARG A 347 9.15 -7.68 -14.05
C ARG A 347 9.13 -6.30 -13.40
N VAL A 348 9.65 -5.27 -14.05
CA VAL A 348 9.50 -3.88 -13.59
C VAL A 348 8.61 -3.14 -14.57
N ILE A 349 7.42 -2.77 -14.11
CA ILE A 349 6.47 -1.92 -14.84
C ILE A 349 6.58 -0.53 -14.22
N PRO A 350 7.17 0.45 -14.92
CA PRO A 350 7.14 1.83 -14.43
C PRO A 350 5.73 2.39 -14.61
N GLU A 351 5.31 3.24 -13.69
CA GLU A 351 4.21 4.17 -13.88
C GLU A 351 4.73 5.59 -14.07
N PHE A 352 4.18 6.27 -15.06
CA PHE A 352 4.30 7.72 -15.23
C PHE A 352 2.89 8.24 -15.49
N ASP A 353 2.10 8.45 -14.43
CA ASP A 353 0.72 8.92 -14.56
C ASP A 353 0.66 10.24 -15.33
N THR A 354 -0.34 10.31 -16.22
CA THR A 354 -0.80 11.55 -16.84
C THR A 354 -2.28 11.40 -17.24
N PRO A 355 -3.11 12.46 -17.21
CA PRO A 355 -2.75 13.86 -16.98
C PRO A 355 -2.96 14.33 -15.54
N GLY A 356 -3.39 13.46 -14.62
CA GLY A 356 -3.39 13.70 -13.17
C GLY A 356 -1.95 13.85 -12.64
N HIS A 357 -1.79 13.88 -11.31
CA HIS A 357 -0.52 13.64 -10.59
C HIS A 357 0.78 14.13 -11.25
N THR A 358 0.79 15.37 -11.73
CA THR A 358 1.84 15.92 -12.62
C THR A 358 2.39 17.28 -12.18
N TRP A 359 2.04 17.79 -11.01
CA TRP A 359 2.52 19.10 -10.51
C TRP A 359 4.06 19.22 -10.55
N SER A 360 4.78 18.19 -10.10
CA SER A 360 6.25 18.14 -10.15
C SER A 360 6.84 18.24 -11.57
N TRP A 361 6.11 17.77 -12.59
CA TRP A 361 6.57 17.82 -13.98
C TRP A 361 6.56 19.25 -14.51
N GLY A 362 5.57 20.05 -14.12
CA GLY A 362 5.44 21.46 -14.52
C GLY A 362 6.59 22.34 -14.03
N LEU A 363 7.25 21.96 -12.93
CA LEU A 363 8.43 22.65 -12.41
C LEU A 363 9.64 22.55 -13.35
N GLY A 364 9.74 21.46 -14.13
CA GLY A 364 10.86 21.23 -15.03
C GLY A 364 10.54 21.37 -16.52
N GLN A 365 9.25 21.46 -16.88
CA GLN A 365 8.79 21.65 -18.24
C GLN A 365 7.71 22.74 -18.29
N ASP A 366 8.13 23.95 -18.68
CA ASP A 366 7.25 25.08 -19.03
C ASP A 366 6.11 24.63 -19.96
N PHE A 367 5.00 25.37 -19.93
CA PHE A 367 3.74 25.15 -20.67
C PHE A 367 3.00 23.82 -20.43
N LEU A 368 3.59 22.82 -19.74
CA LEU A 368 3.03 21.47 -19.69
C LEU A 368 1.71 21.39 -18.92
N LEU A 369 1.60 22.08 -17.78
CA LEU A 369 0.42 22.06 -16.92
C LEU A 369 -0.59 23.15 -17.30
N THR A 370 -1.84 22.99 -16.85
CA THR A 370 -2.90 23.98 -17.08
C THR A 370 -2.86 25.06 -15.99
N PRO A 371 -2.63 26.35 -16.32
CA PRO A 371 -2.79 27.43 -15.35
C PRO A 371 -4.26 27.57 -14.93
N CYS A 372 -4.53 27.54 -13.63
CA CYS A 372 -5.88 27.62 -13.07
C CYS A 372 -6.39 29.07 -13.02
N TYR A 373 -7.69 29.26 -13.25
CA TYR A 373 -8.37 30.55 -13.14
C TYR A 373 -9.42 30.48 -12.04
N ASP A 374 -9.60 31.58 -11.28
CA ASP A 374 -10.63 31.65 -10.25
C ASP A 374 -12.04 31.74 -10.86
N LEU A 375 -13.00 31.02 -10.27
CA LEU A 375 -14.36 30.91 -10.78
C LEU A 375 -15.17 32.21 -10.63
N TYR A 376 -14.86 33.06 -9.64
CA TYR A 376 -15.64 34.25 -9.29
C TYR A 376 -15.06 35.53 -9.89
N THR A 377 -13.73 35.66 -9.94
CA THR A 377 -13.05 36.83 -10.53
C THR A 377 -12.67 36.62 -12.00
N ASN A 378 -12.56 35.37 -12.46
CA ASN A 378 -12.00 35.01 -13.78
C ASN A 378 -10.55 35.53 -13.95
N GLU A 379 -9.82 35.71 -12.84
CA GLU A 379 -8.40 36.07 -12.84
C GLU A 379 -7.50 34.82 -12.84
N LEU A 380 -6.27 34.97 -13.31
CA LEU A 380 -5.26 33.91 -13.30
C LEU A 380 -4.75 33.70 -11.87
N THR A 381 -4.73 32.46 -11.40
CA THR A 381 -4.17 32.08 -10.09
C THR A 381 -2.73 31.59 -10.20
N GLU A 382 -2.04 31.48 -9.07
CA GLU A 382 -0.72 30.83 -8.98
C GLU A 382 -0.79 29.28 -9.02
N MET A 383 -2.00 28.70 -9.09
CA MET A 383 -2.22 27.26 -9.11
C MET A 383 -2.14 26.67 -10.52
N PHE A 384 -1.68 25.43 -10.60
CA PHE A 384 -1.65 24.63 -11.82
C PHE A 384 -2.42 23.33 -11.60
N GLY A 385 -3.20 22.93 -12.60
CA GLY A 385 -3.92 21.66 -12.66
C GLY A 385 -3.36 20.72 -13.75
N PRO A 386 -4.12 19.68 -14.11
CA PRO A 386 -3.68 18.59 -14.99
C PRO A 386 -3.01 19.03 -16.29
N ILE A 387 -2.14 18.17 -16.83
CA ILE A 387 -1.41 18.37 -18.10
C ILE A 387 -2.34 18.96 -19.16
N ASN A 388 -1.90 20.06 -19.78
CA ASN A 388 -2.66 20.85 -20.72
C ASN A 388 -2.90 20.07 -22.04
N PRO A 389 -4.14 19.63 -22.32
CA PRO A 389 -4.41 18.69 -23.40
C PRO A 389 -4.62 19.39 -24.76
N ILE A 390 -4.66 20.72 -24.81
CA ILE A 390 -4.94 21.48 -26.04
C ILE A 390 -3.67 21.90 -26.80
N LEU A 391 -2.50 21.86 -26.16
CA LEU A 391 -1.23 22.27 -26.75
C LEU A 391 -0.58 21.15 -27.57
N ARG A 392 -0.04 21.50 -28.75
CA ARG A 392 0.82 20.58 -29.53
C ARG A 392 2.15 20.27 -28.82
N GLY A 393 2.64 21.21 -28.00
CA GLY A 393 3.86 21.04 -27.21
C GLY A 393 3.80 19.81 -26.30
N THR A 394 2.69 19.63 -25.59
CA THR A 394 2.40 18.47 -24.72
C THR A 394 2.65 17.14 -25.43
N TYR A 395 2.05 16.91 -26.59
CA TYR A 395 2.17 15.64 -27.30
C TYR A 395 3.54 15.42 -27.95
N ASN A 396 4.28 16.50 -28.27
CA ASN A 396 5.69 16.41 -28.67
C ASN A 396 6.57 16.02 -27.48
N PHE A 397 6.34 16.61 -26.30
CA PHE A 397 7.04 16.31 -25.05
C PHE A 397 6.81 14.85 -24.64
N LEU A 398 5.55 14.41 -24.50
CA LEU A 398 5.20 13.04 -24.11
C LEU A 398 5.81 12.01 -25.07
N ARG A 399 5.79 12.28 -26.39
CA ARG A 399 6.44 11.42 -27.39
C ARG A 399 7.94 11.28 -27.16
N ASN A 400 8.66 12.37 -26.91
CA ASN A 400 10.09 12.35 -26.66
C ASN A 400 10.44 11.71 -25.30
N PHE A 401 9.60 11.95 -24.29
CA PHE A 401 9.75 11.40 -22.95
C PHE A 401 9.53 9.88 -22.95
N PHE A 402 8.40 9.40 -23.45
CA PHE A 402 8.13 7.96 -23.52
C PHE A 402 9.06 7.22 -24.51
N THR A 403 9.68 7.92 -25.48
CA THR A 403 10.78 7.32 -26.26
C THR A 403 11.99 6.98 -25.38
N GLU A 404 12.32 7.80 -24.38
CA GLU A 404 13.33 7.46 -23.38
C GLU A 404 12.85 6.34 -22.45
N VAL A 405 11.65 6.46 -21.87
CA VAL A 405 11.12 5.46 -20.92
C VAL A 405 11.05 4.06 -21.53
N LEU A 406 10.50 3.92 -22.74
CA LEU A 406 10.40 2.65 -23.47
C LEU A 406 11.76 2.13 -24.00
N THR A 407 12.83 2.96 -23.92
CA THR A 407 14.22 2.54 -24.15
C THR A 407 14.89 2.08 -22.85
N VAL A 408 14.58 2.73 -21.71
CA VAL A 408 15.11 2.39 -20.39
C VAL A 408 14.49 1.09 -19.88
N PHE A 409 13.17 1.05 -19.71
CA PHE A 409 12.45 -0.09 -19.11
C PHE A 409 12.21 -1.21 -20.14
N LYS A 410 12.22 -2.46 -19.66
CA LYS A 410 12.35 -3.65 -20.54
C LYS A 410 11.08 -4.47 -20.70
N ASP A 411 10.11 -4.32 -19.79
CA ASP A 411 8.83 -5.02 -19.89
C ASP A 411 8.03 -4.57 -21.14
N LYS A 412 7.08 -5.39 -21.57
CA LYS A 412 6.13 -5.05 -22.64
C LYS A 412 5.16 -3.95 -22.18
N TYR A 413 4.81 -3.93 -20.90
CA TYR A 413 3.81 -3.04 -20.33
C TYR A 413 4.47 -1.84 -19.62
N ILE A 414 3.77 -0.72 -19.67
CA ILE A 414 4.01 0.51 -18.92
C ILE A 414 2.68 0.92 -18.28
N HIS A 415 2.67 1.38 -17.03
CA HIS A 415 1.47 1.99 -16.46
C HIS A 415 1.43 3.46 -16.90
N LEU A 416 0.29 3.88 -17.45
CA LEU A 416 0.07 5.26 -17.92
C LEU A 416 -0.84 6.06 -16.97
N GLY A 417 -1.24 5.45 -15.86
CA GLY A 417 -2.16 6.00 -14.88
C GLY A 417 -3.56 6.26 -15.45
N GLY A 418 -4.02 7.51 -15.31
CA GLY A 418 -5.31 8.03 -15.76
C GLY A 418 -6.35 8.21 -14.66
N ASP A 419 -5.93 8.14 -13.39
CA ASP A 419 -6.74 8.23 -12.18
C ASP A 419 -7.02 9.67 -11.71
N GLU A 420 -8.04 9.82 -10.87
CA GLU A 420 -8.46 11.00 -10.07
C GLU A 420 -8.55 12.40 -10.77
N VAL A 421 -8.35 12.49 -12.10
CA VAL A 421 -8.13 13.75 -12.86
C VAL A 421 -9.10 14.90 -12.52
N PRO A 422 -8.65 15.98 -11.84
CA PRO A 422 -9.52 17.10 -11.45
C PRO A 422 -9.81 18.05 -12.62
N PHE A 423 -11.10 18.22 -12.94
CA PHE A 423 -11.54 18.97 -14.13
C PHE A 423 -11.71 20.49 -13.97
N ASP A 424 -11.58 21.03 -12.76
CA ASP A 424 -11.92 22.44 -12.47
C ASP A 424 -11.02 23.42 -13.22
N CYS A 425 -9.69 23.25 -13.14
CA CYS A 425 -8.75 24.13 -13.86
C CYS A 425 -8.90 24.04 -15.39
N TRP A 426 -9.33 22.90 -15.94
CA TRP A 426 -9.68 22.80 -17.37
C TRP A 426 -10.99 23.52 -17.70
N SER A 427 -11.97 23.47 -16.79
CA SER A 427 -13.29 24.08 -16.97
C SER A 427 -13.19 25.61 -16.98
N PHE A 428 -12.45 26.17 -16.04
CA PHE A 428 -12.33 27.62 -15.83
C PHE A 428 -11.24 28.28 -16.69
N ASN A 429 -10.25 27.54 -17.19
CA ASN A 429 -9.21 28.12 -18.06
C ASN A 429 -9.82 28.56 -19.42
N PRO A 430 -9.82 29.86 -19.74
CA PRO A 430 -10.54 30.38 -20.90
C PRO A 430 -9.94 29.95 -22.25
N GLN A 431 -8.68 29.49 -22.30
CA GLN A 431 -8.12 28.93 -23.53
C GLN A 431 -8.70 27.53 -23.79
N ILE A 432 -8.83 26.72 -22.75
CA ILE A 432 -9.43 25.37 -22.83
C ILE A 432 -10.94 25.46 -23.10
N SER A 433 -11.69 26.32 -22.39
CA SER A 433 -13.13 26.47 -22.67
C SER A 433 -13.39 26.96 -24.11
N ASN A 434 -12.51 27.82 -24.67
CA ASN A 434 -12.58 28.23 -26.08
C ASN A 434 -12.16 27.12 -27.06
N PHE A 435 -11.17 26.30 -26.73
CA PHE A 435 -10.82 25.12 -27.52
C PHE A 435 -11.97 24.13 -27.57
N MET A 436 -12.60 23.84 -26.43
CA MET A 436 -13.75 22.93 -26.32
C MET A 436 -14.92 23.40 -27.20
N LYS A 437 -15.30 24.68 -27.07
CA LYS A 437 -16.34 25.31 -27.91
C LYS A 437 -16.03 25.20 -29.41
N ARG A 438 -14.78 25.42 -29.84
CA ARG A 438 -14.35 25.31 -31.25
C ARG A 438 -14.33 23.89 -31.80
N ASN A 439 -14.24 22.87 -30.95
CA ASN A 439 -14.13 21.46 -31.33
C ASN A 439 -15.40 20.65 -30.98
N ASN A 440 -16.51 21.31 -30.61
CA ASN A 440 -17.77 20.69 -30.18
C ASN A 440 -17.63 19.72 -28.98
N ILE A 441 -16.65 19.94 -28.11
CA ILE A 441 -16.43 19.15 -26.89
C ILE A 441 -17.34 19.71 -25.80
N THR A 442 -18.26 18.90 -25.26
CA THR A 442 -19.33 19.40 -24.37
C THR A 442 -18.96 19.38 -22.88
N ASN A 443 -17.94 18.62 -22.48
CA ASN A 443 -17.50 18.49 -21.09
C ASN A 443 -16.02 18.09 -20.98
N PRO A 444 -15.35 18.34 -19.83
CA PRO A 444 -13.92 18.03 -19.65
C PRO A 444 -13.57 16.54 -19.78
N ARG A 445 -14.47 15.62 -19.44
CA ARG A 445 -14.23 14.17 -19.56
C ARG A 445 -14.09 13.73 -21.03
N GLN A 446 -14.79 14.39 -21.96
CA GLN A 446 -14.54 14.21 -23.41
C GLN A 446 -13.17 14.78 -23.85
N LEU A 447 -12.67 15.81 -23.19
CA LEU A 447 -11.33 16.35 -23.45
C LEU A 447 -10.24 15.39 -22.92
N LEU A 448 -10.48 14.75 -21.77
CA LEU A 448 -9.64 13.67 -21.22
C LEU A 448 -9.56 12.50 -22.20
N GLY A 449 -10.70 12.01 -22.72
CA GLY A 449 -10.73 10.96 -23.76
C GLY A 449 -9.97 11.31 -25.05
N ILE A 450 -9.81 12.60 -25.35
CA ILE A 450 -8.98 13.09 -26.47
C ILE A 450 -7.49 13.14 -26.11
N TYR A 451 -7.15 13.38 -24.84
CA TYR A 451 -5.79 13.29 -24.32
C TYR A 451 -5.32 11.83 -24.26
N GLU A 452 -6.04 10.97 -23.53
CA GLU A 452 -5.79 9.54 -23.35
C GLU A 452 -5.57 8.86 -24.70
N LYS A 453 -6.48 9.08 -25.67
CA LYS A 453 -6.35 8.52 -27.02
C LYS A 453 -5.04 8.93 -27.71
N LYS A 454 -4.65 10.21 -27.65
CA LYS A 454 -3.41 10.68 -28.30
C LYS A 454 -2.17 10.12 -27.62
N LEU A 455 -2.20 9.94 -26.30
CA LEU A 455 -1.14 9.25 -25.57
C LEU A 455 -1.05 7.79 -26.03
N PHE A 456 -2.18 7.09 -26.15
CA PHE A 456 -2.19 5.70 -26.65
C PHE A 456 -1.71 5.62 -28.11
N ASP A 457 -2.12 6.55 -28.98
CA ASP A 457 -1.62 6.64 -30.36
C ASP A 457 -0.09 6.87 -30.40
N ILE A 458 0.48 7.60 -29.43
CA ILE A 458 1.94 7.75 -29.24
C ILE A 458 2.58 6.42 -28.77
N ILE A 459 2.07 5.80 -27.71
CA ILE A 459 2.66 4.58 -27.12
C ILE A 459 2.55 3.40 -28.10
N ASN A 460 1.46 3.28 -28.86
CA ASN A 460 1.29 2.28 -29.92
C ASN A 460 2.34 2.47 -31.04
N ASP A 461 2.54 3.70 -31.52
CA ASP A 461 3.52 4.02 -32.56
C ASP A 461 4.98 3.80 -32.10
N LEU A 462 5.30 4.12 -30.84
CA LEU A 462 6.63 3.82 -30.27
C LEU A 462 6.81 2.31 -30.03
N GLY A 463 5.78 1.66 -29.50
CA GLY A 463 5.76 0.21 -29.22
C GLY A 463 5.91 -0.65 -30.47
N SER A 464 5.35 -0.22 -31.60
CA SER A 464 5.50 -0.90 -32.91
C SER A 464 6.95 -1.06 -33.38
N LYS A 465 7.88 -0.25 -32.84
CA LYS A 465 9.32 -0.26 -33.20
C LYS A 465 10.16 -1.09 -32.22
N ARG A 466 9.57 -1.58 -31.12
CA ARG A 466 10.23 -2.48 -30.16
C ARG A 466 10.00 -3.94 -30.55
N ALA A 467 11.06 -4.75 -30.50
CA ALA A 467 10.97 -6.20 -30.75
C ALA A 467 10.06 -6.95 -29.75
N THR A 468 9.85 -6.38 -28.55
CA THR A 468 8.90 -6.85 -27.53
C THR A 468 7.46 -6.39 -27.77
N GLY A 469 7.22 -5.53 -28.78
CA GLY A 469 6.09 -4.62 -28.82
C GLY A 469 6.08 -3.64 -27.64
N SER A 470 4.96 -2.97 -27.45
CA SER A 470 4.54 -2.40 -26.16
C SER A 470 3.03 -2.43 -26.04
N SER A 471 2.53 -2.46 -24.82
CA SER A 471 1.15 -2.16 -24.46
C SER A 471 1.16 -1.43 -23.11
N TYR A 472 0.01 -1.17 -22.53
CA TYR A 472 -0.12 -0.39 -21.30
C TYR A 472 -1.07 -1.02 -20.29
N VAL A 473 -0.85 -0.62 -19.04
CA VAL A 473 -1.80 -0.75 -17.93
C VAL A 473 -2.31 0.66 -17.62
N VAL A 474 -3.57 0.77 -17.19
CA VAL A 474 -4.23 2.03 -16.80
C VAL A 474 -5.16 1.76 -15.63
N TRP A 475 -5.38 2.77 -14.78
CA TRP A 475 -6.41 2.71 -13.75
C TRP A 475 -7.80 2.70 -14.37
N GLN A 476 -8.80 2.26 -13.60
CA GLN A 476 -10.15 2.01 -14.09
C GLN A 476 -10.84 3.23 -14.70
N GLU A 477 -10.53 4.46 -14.28
CA GLU A 477 -11.17 5.68 -14.76
C GLU A 477 -11.11 5.84 -16.29
N VAL A 478 -9.99 5.43 -16.92
CA VAL A 478 -9.83 5.43 -18.39
C VAL A 478 -10.89 4.56 -19.08
N PHE A 479 -11.25 3.44 -18.47
CA PHE A 479 -12.30 2.53 -18.95
C PHE A 479 -13.70 3.05 -18.57
N ASP A 480 -13.84 3.64 -17.39
CA ASP A 480 -15.09 4.22 -16.86
C ASP A 480 -15.50 5.48 -17.65
N ASN A 481 -14.53 6.19 -18.24
CA ASN A 481 -14.70 7.28 -19.20
C ASN A 481 -15.30 6.82 -20.54
N GLY A 482 -15.41 5.50 -20.78
CA GLY A 482 -16.00 4.94 -21.99
C GLY A 482 -15.11 5.05 -23.23
N LEU A 483 -13.80 5.22 -23.05
CA LEU A 483 -12.84 5.32 -24.14
C LEU A 483 -12.74 3.99 -24.91
N LYS A 484 -12.52 4.07 -26.23
CA LYS A 484 -12.20 2.88 -27.04
C LYS A 484 -10.74 2.46 -26.83
N ILE A 485 -10.52 1.71 -25.76
CA ILE A 485 -9.23 1.13 -25.36
C ILE A 485 -8.78 0.02 -26.34
N HIS A 486 -7.47 -0.22 -26.43
CA HIS A 486 -6.89 -1.27 -27.27
C HIS A 486 -7.07 -2.67 -26.63
N PRO A 487 -7.39 -3.75 -27.38
CA PRO A 487 -7.69 -5.07 -26.77
C PRO A 487 -6.54 -5.71 -25.96
N ASP A 488 -5.30 -5.24 -26.15
CA ASP A 488 -4.13 -5.73 -25.41
C ASP A 488 -3.75 -4.83 -24.22
N THR A 489 -4.58 -3.85 -23.86
CA THR A 489 -4.47 -3.09 -22.60
C THR A 489 -4.88 -3.95 -21.40
N ILE A 490 -4.35 -3.63 -20.23
CA ILE A 490 -4.80 -4.17 -18.94
C ILE A 490 -5.43 -3.01 -18.16
N ILE A 491 -6.58 -3.25 -17.52
CA ILE A 491 -7.20 -2.31 -16.59
C ILE A 491 -6.88 -2.73 -15.16
N GLU A 492 -6.41 -1.81 -14.32
CA GLU A 492 -6.28 -2.01 -12.89
C GLU A 492 -7.52 -1.48 -12.16
N ILE A 493 -8.17 -2.37 -11.40
CA ILE A 493 -9.36 -2.10 -10.60
C ILE A 493 -8.92 -1.84 -9.17
N TRP A 494 -9.12 -0.60 -8.71
CA TRP A 494 -8.60 -0.08 -7.45
C TRP A 494 -9.68 0.53 -6.55
N MET A 495 -10.81 0.97 -7.13
CA MET A 495 -12.00 1.41 -6.41
C MET A 495 -13.04 0.27 -6.30
N GLY A 496 -14.21 0.61 -5.76
CA GLY A 496 -15.43 -0.17 -5.91
C GLY A 496 -15.41 -1.52 -5.18
N ASP A 497 -15.81 -2.56 -5.90
CA ASP A 497 -15.75 -3.95 -5.47
C ASP A 497 -15.51 -4.89 -6.67
N ALA A 498 -15.55 -6.20 -6.43
CA ALA A 498 -15.29 -7.21 -7.46
C ALA A 498 -16.27 -7.21 -8.66
N THR A 499 -17.41 -6.50 -8.61
CA THR A 499 -18.32 -6.36 -9.77
C THR A 499 -17.67 -5.69 -10.97
N ASP A 500 -16.67 -4.82 -10.74
CA ASP A 500 -15.90 -4.21 -11.82
C ASP A 500 -15.03 -5.23 -12.59
N ILE A 501 -14.71 -6.38 -11.99
CA ILE A 501 -14.05 -7.51 -12.69
C ILE A 501 -15.00 -8.07 -13.76
N GLU A 502 -16.29 -8.21 -13.49
CA GLU A 502 -17.26 -8.56 -14.55
C GLU A 502 -17.25 -7.48 -15.63
N ARG A 503 -17.38 -6.21 -15.25
CA ARG A 503 -17.51 -5.09 -16.19
C ARG A 503 -16.33 -4.99 -17.16
N VAL A 504 -15.10 -5.08 -16.66
CA VAL A 504 -13.87 -5.10 -17.49
C VAL A 504 -13.81 -6.37 -18.33
N THR A 505 -13.90 -7.56 -17.73
CA THR A 505 -13.68 -8.82 -18.48
C THR A 505 -14.79 -9.12 -19.50
N ASN A 506 -16.03 -8.70 -19.25
CA ASN A 506 -17.14 -8.80 -20.20
C ASN A 506 -17.04 -7.84 -21.40
N SER A 507 -16.12 -6.87 -21.37
CA SER A 507 -15.74 -6.04 -22.53
C SER A 507 -14.67 -6.70 -23.41
N GLY A 508 -14.01 -7.75 -22.93
CA GLY A 508 -12.90 -8.44 -23.61
C GLY A 508 -11.50 -7.95 -23.23
N LEU A 509 -11.39 -6.98 -22.32
CA LEU A 509 -10.12 -6.49 -21.77
C LEU A 509 -9.63 -7.36 -20.60
N ARG A 510 -8.31 -7.34 -20.35
CA ARG A 510 -7.72 -7.99 -19.18
C ARG A 510 -7.82 -7.09 -17.95
N ALA A 511 -8.00 -7.71 -16.79
CA ALA A 511 -8.09 -7.04 -15.50
C ALA A 511 -6.97 -7.49 -14.56
N ILE A 512 -6.47 -6.56 -13.76
CA ILE A 512 -5.79 -6.81 -12.49
C ILE A 512 -6.55 -6.08 -11.37
N TYR A 513 -6.46 -6.57 -10.14
CA TYR A 513 -7.28 -6.09 -9.02
C TYR A 513 -6.43 -5.79 -7.80
N SER A 514 -6.58 -4.58 -7.24
CA SER A 514 -5.84 -4.11 -6.06
C SER A 514 -6.73 -3.49 -4.97
N THR A 515 -8.02 -3.21 -5.24
CA THR A 515 -8.98 -2.56 -4.31
C THR A 515 -8.94 -3.05 -2.85
N CYS A 516 -8.75 -4.35 -2.61
CA CYS A 516 -8.73 -4.90 -1.25
C CYS A 516 -7.36 -4.84 -0.56
N TRP A 517 -6.29 -4.62 -1.32
CA TRP A 517 -4.88 -4.73 -0.95
C TRP A 517 -4.13 -3.40 -0.86
N TYR A 518 -4.85 -2.30 -0.69
CA TYR A 518 -4.29 -1.04 -0.18
C TYR A 518 -3.75 -1.29 1.24
N LEU A 519 -2.42 -1.22 1.38
CA LEU A 519 -1.65 -1.53 2.58
C LEU A 519 -1.08 -0.26 3.23
N ASP A 520 -1.02 0.86 2.52
CA ASP A 520 -0.93 2.21 3.08
C ASP A 520 -1.93 2.41 4.25
N TYR A 521 -3.18 1.97 4.07
CA TYR A 521 -4.21 1.86 5.10
C TYR A 521 -3.82 0.86 6.21
N ILE A 522 -3.34 1.40 7.33
CA ILE A 522 -3.06 0.65 8.55
C ILE A 522 -4.30 0.53 9.46
N ASN A 523 -4.43 -0.61 10.15
CA ASN A 523 -5.44 -0.83 11.18
C ASN A 523 -4.79 -1.22 12.51
N THR A 524 -5.43 -0.93 13.63
CA THR A 524 -4.90 -1.29 14.96
C THR A 524 -5.14 -2.78 15.26
N GLY A 525 -4.08 -3.57 15.31
CA GLY A 525 -4.13 -4.98 15.70
C GLY A 525 -3.72 -5.92 14.57
N VAL A 526 -4.42 -7.04 14.44
CA VAL A 526 -4.22 -8.01 13.35
C VAL A 526 -5.12 -7.62 12.19
N ASP A 527 -4.54 -7.44 11.00
CA ASP A 527 -5.24 -7.03 9.77
C ASP A 527 -4.89 -7.88 8.53
N TRP A 528 -3.89 -8.78 8.62
CA TRP A 528 -3.44 -9.60 7.50
C TRP A 528 -4.47 -10.63 7.03
N ASP A 529 -5.40 -11.03 7.90
CA ASP A 529 -6.49 -11.94 7.59
C ASP A 529 -7.50 -11.30 6.60
N LYS A 530 -7.78 -10.00 6.71
CA LYS A 530 -8.52 -9.22 5.67
C LYS A 530 -7.88 -9.41 4.30
N TYR A 531 -6.58 -9.19 4.20
CA TYR A 531 -5.83 -9.26 2.94
C TYR A 531 -5.71 -10.69 2.40
N TYR A 532 -5.60 -11.70 3.29
CA TYR A 532 -5.55 -13.12 2.91
C TYR A 532 -6.92 -13.66 2.45
N LEU A 533 -8.00 -13.22 3.09
CA LEU A 533 -9.38 -13.67 2.80
C LEU A 533 -9.99 -12.99 1.58
N CYS A 534 -9.44 -11.87 1.11
CA CYS A 534 -9.83 -11.24 -0.15
C CYS A 534 -9.69 -12.24 -1.30
N GLU A 535 -10.81 -12.72 -1.82
CA GLU A 535 -10.87 -13.71 -2.88
C GLU A 535 -11.73 -13.13 -3.99
N GLN A 536 -11.06 -12.65 -5.04
CA GLN A 536 -11.67 -11.97 -6.19
C GLN A 536 -12.75 -12.83 -6.85
N LEU A 537 -12.62 -14.15 -6.72
CA LEU A 537 -13.49 -15.12 -7.36
C LEU A 537 -14.35 -15.91 -6.36
N ASP A 538 -14.67 -15.38 -5.18
CA ASP A 538 -15.50 -16.06 -4.19
C ASP A 538 -16.88 -16.41 -4.79
N PRO A 539 -17.43 -17.64 -4.68
CA PRO A 539 -18.78 -17.95 -5.16
C PRO A 539 -19.85 -17.04 -4.52
N ALA A 540 -19.69 -16.64 -3.25
CA ALA A 540 -20.60 -15.69 -2.61
C ALA A 540 -20.53 -14.25 -3.18
N VAL A 541 -19.64 -14.02 -4.15
CA VAL A 541 -19.44 -12.78 -4.90
C VAL A 541 -19.75 -13.00 -6.40
N ILE A 542 -19.31 -14.11 -7.00
CA ILE A 542 -19.56 -14.47 -8.40
C ILE A 542 -20.98 -14.97 -8.67
N ASP A 543 -21.69 -15.59 -7.72
CA ASP A 543 -23.01 -16.20 -8.03
C ASP A 543 -24.08 -15.18 -8.46
N ASP A 544 -23.87 -13.88 -8.18
CA ASP A 544 -24.65 -12.75 -8.70
C ASP A 544 -24.04 -12.08 -9.97
N MET A 545 -22.84 -12.49 -10.41
CA MET A 545 -22.09 -11.95 -11.56
C MET A 545 -22.12 -12.89 -12.78
N ASN A 546 -22.24 -12.33 -13.98
CA ASN A 546 -22.26 -13.06 -15.25
C ASN A 546 -20.91 -12.97 -16.00
N ILE A 547 -19.82 -13.37 -15.35
CA ILE A 547 -18.46 -13.30 -15.92
C ILE A 547 -18.30 -14.28 -17.10
N LYS A 548 -18.29 -13.77 -18.33
CA LYS A 548 -18.20 -14.56 -19.57
C LYS A 548 -16.82 -15.18 -19.77
N ASN A 549 -15.76 -14.52 -19.30
CA ASN A 549 -14.39 -15.01 -19.44
C ASN A 549 -13.51 -14.67 -18.23
N ILE A 550 -13.55 -15.56 -17.23
CA ILE A 550 -12.78 -15.45 -15.99
C ILE A 550 -11.26 -15.40 -16.21
N SER A 551 -10.75 -15.94 -17.32
CA SER A 551 -9.30 -15.96 -17.64
C SER A 551 -8.72 -14.61 -18.01
N LEU A 552 -9.56 -13.58 -18.18
CA LEU A 552 -9.11 -12.20 -18.38
C LEU A 552 -8.72 -11.51 -17.07
N LEU A 553 -9.13 -12.02 -15.90
CA LEU A 553 -8.50 -11.62 -14.64
C LEU A 553 -7.14 -12.32 -14.54
N ILE A 554 -6.06 -11.58 -14.84
CA ILE A 554 -4.70 -12.13 -14.89
C ILE A 554 -3.96 -12.04 -13.55
N GLY A 555 -4.59 -11.47 -12.51
CA GLY A 555 -4.09 -11.42 -11.14
C GLY A 555 -4.41 -10.10 -10.46
N GLY A 556 -3.42 -9.53 -9.76
CA GLY A 556 -3.62 -8.35 -8.93
C GLY A 556 -2.35 -7.88 -8.24
N GLU A 557 -2.46 -6.75 -7.56
CA GLU A 557 -1.35 -6.05 -6.92
C GLU A 557 -1.67 -5.68 -5.48
N ALA A 558 -0.62 -5.53 -4.66
CA ALA A 558 -0.74 -5.01 -3.30
C ALA A 558 -0.03 -3.65 -3.21
N CYS A 559 -0.78 -2.61 -2.85
CA CYS A 559 -0.36 -1.22 -3.04
C CYS A 559 0.19 -0.58 -1.77
N MET A 560 1.30 0.15 -1.91
CA MET A 560 1.92 0.94 -0.86
C MET A 560 2.16 2.36 -1.35
N TRP A 561 1.08 3.15 -1.31
CA TRP A 561 1.12 4.60 -1.42
C TRP A 561 1.86 5.23 -0.23
N THR A 562 2.57 6.34 -0.44
CA THR A 562 3.59 6.81 0.51
C THR A 562 3.35 8.18 1.14
N GLU A 563 2.13 8.68 1.21
CA GLU A 563 1.78 9.94 1.92
C GLU A 563 2.24 9.93 3.39
N TYR A 564 2.24 8.75 3.99
CA TYR A 564 2.59 8.51 5.40
C TYR A 564 3.65 7.41 5.56
N VAL A 565 4.44 7.12 4.52
CA VAL A 565 5.37 5.98 4.43
C VAL A 565 6.69 6.43 3.84
N ASP A 566 7.81 5.90 4.31
CA ASP A 566 9.14 6.25 3.82
C ASP A 566 10.16 5.14 4.14
N ASN A 567 11.45 5.40 3.96
CA ASN A 567 12.54 4.46 4.29
C ASN A 567 12.56 4.02 5.76
N GLU A 568 12.10 4.84 6.73
CA GLU A 568 12.07 4.44 8.14
C GLU A 568 11.06 3.30 8.41
N ASN A 569 9.95 3.24 7.65
CA ASN A 569 8.84 2.37 7.98
C ASN A 569 8.27 1.49 6.86
N ILE A 570 8.64 1.68 5.59
CA ILE A 570 7.99 0.99 4.47
C ILE A 570 8.10 -0.54 4.53
N LEU A 571 9.30 -1.09 4.75
CA LEU A 571 9.49 -2.55 4.79
C LEU A 571 8.78 -3.19 5.99
N SER A 572 8.63 -2.46 7.10
CA SER A 572 7.92 -2.94 8.29
C SER A 572 6.39 -2.81 8.18
N ARG A 573 5.89 -1.84 7.41
CA ARG A 573 4.47 -1.68 7.10
C ARG A 573 4.01 -2.64 6.01
N LEU A 574 4.80 -2.81 4.95
CA LEU A 574 4.50 -3.64 3.79
C LEU A 574 4.61 -5.13 4.12
N TRP A 575 5.75 -5.56 4.66
CA TRP A 575 6.03 -6.96 4.94
C TRP A 575 5.90 -7.23 6.44
N PRO A 576 5.29 -8.36 6.85
CA PRO A 576 4.79 -9.46 6.01
C PRO A 576 3.30 -9.34 5.62
N ARG A 577 2.64 -8.17 5.70
CA ARG A 577 1.22 -8.06 5.32
C ARG A 577 0.97 -8.34 3.84
N ALA A 578 1.86 -7.90 2.95
CA ALA A 578 1.84 -8.27 1.53
C ALA A 578 2.03 -9.78 1.27
N SER A 579 2.60 -10.54 2.21
CA SER A 579 2.68 -12.01 2.12
C SER A 579 1.28 -12.66 2.07
N ALA A 580 0.26 -12.02 2.66
CA ALA A 580 -1.14 -12.46 2.60
C ALA A 580 -1.72 -12.38 1.18
N ALA A 581 -1.45 -11.27 0.47
CA ALA A 581 -1.81 -11.11 -0.94
C ALA A 581 -1.05 -12.10 -1.83
N ALA A 582 0.24 -12.30 -1.56
CA ALA A 582 1.09 -13.23 -2.29
C ALA A 582 0.58 -14.68 -2.25
N GLU A 583 0.07 -15.16 -1.11
CA GLU A 583 -0.52 -16.51 -1.04
C GLU A 583 -1.86 -16.61 -1.80
N ARG A 584 -2.72 -15.60 -1.72
CA ARG A 584 -3.97 -15.55 -2.52
C ARG A 584 -3.70 -15.56 -4.04
N LEU A 585 -2.63 -14.89 -4.46
CA LEU A 585 -2.24 -14.74 -5.87
C LEU A 585 -1.47 -15.96 -6.42
N TRP A 586 -0.78 -16.72 -5.56
CA TRP A 586 -0.04 -17.92 -5.95
C TRP A 586 -0.89 -19.19 -5.81
N SER A 587 -1.47 -19.46 -4.64
CA SER A 587 -2.02 -20.77 -4.27
C SER A 587 -3.43 -21.05 -4.81
N ASP A 588 -3.88 -22.29 -4.71
CA ASP A 588 -5.24 -22.70 -5.06
C ASP A 588 -6.31 -21.86 -4.32
N LYS A 589 -7.39 -21.52 -5.02
CA LYS A 589 -8.56 -20.77 -4.50
C LYS A 589 -9.10 -21.30 -3.16
N ARG A 590 -8.98 -22.59 -2.88
CA ARG A 590 -9.43 -23.27 -1.65
C ARG A 590 -8.55 -22.98 -0.43
N VAL A 591 -7.31 -22.50 -0.62
CA VAL A 591 -6.40 -22.11 0.45
C VAL A 591 -6.89 -20.80 1.07
N ARG A 592 -7.77 -20.90 2.08
CA ARG A 592 -8.44 -19.77 2.75
C ARG A 592 -8.55 -19.92 4.27
N ASP A 593 -8.06 -21.02 4.84
CA ASP A 593 -8.08 -21.21 6.29
C ASP A 593 -7.02 -20.30 6.95
N VAL A 594 -7.48 -19.37 7.78
CA VAL A 594 -6.63 -18.41 8.53
C VAL A 594 -5.84 -19.11 9.63
N GLN A 595 -6.42 -20.14 10.27
CA GLN A 595 -5.76 -20.91 11.33
C GLN A 595 -4.60 -21.72 10.76
N ALA A 596 -4.80 -22.38 9.61
CA ALA A 596 -3.74 -23.12 8.92
C ALA A 596 -2.70 -22.22 8.24
N ALA A 597 -3.01 -20.94 8.03
CA ALA A 597 -2.08 -19.94 7.49
C ALA A 597 -1.19 -19.31 8.55
N ALA A 598 -1.71 -19.00 9.74
CA ALA A 598 -1.02 -18.15 10.71
C ALA A 598 0.34 -18.71 11.21
N PRO A 599 0.50 -20.01 11.53
CA PRO A 599 1.81 -20.60 11.84
C PRO A 599 2.83 -20.45 10.70
N ARG A 600 2.36 -20.49 9.44
CA ARG A 600 3.21 -20.45 8.24
C ARG A 600 3.65 -19.02 7.91
N ILE A 601 2.73 -18.04 7.95
CA ILE A 601 3.07 -16.62 7.73
C ILE A 601 3.95 -16.05 8.85
N GLU A 602 3.77 -16.50 10.10
CA GLU A 602 4.65 -16.15 11.22
C GLU A 602 6.05 -16.79 11.11
N MET A 603 6.18 -17.93 10.41
CA MET A 603 7.48 -18.49 10.02
C MET A 603 8.10 -17.72 8.85
N GLN A 604 7.31 -17.37 7.82
CA GLN A 604 7.78 -16.60 6.68
C GLN A 604 8.29 -15.21 7.11
N ARG A 605 7.59 -14.56 8.04
CA ARG A 605 8.07 -13.38 8.76
C ARG A 605 9.45 -13.60 9.38
N CYS A 606 9.66 -14.71 10.08
CA CYS A 606 10.94 -15.03 10.71
C CYS A 606 12.05 -15.34 9.70
N ARG A 607 11.74 -15.87 8.50
CA ARG A 607 12.72 -16.02 7.40
C ARG A 607 13.16 -14.67 6.83
N MET A 608 12.22 -13.75 6.60
CA MET A 608 12.53 -12.40 6.16
C MET A 608 13.36 -11.63 7.19
N LEU A 609 13.03 -11.73 8.49
CA LEU A 609 13.87 -11.18 9.56
C LEU A 609 15.27 -11.80 9.60
N ALA A 610 15.40 -13.12 9.42
CA ALA A 610 16.70 -13.78 9.40
C ALA A 610 17.57 -13.24 8.26
N THR A 611 17.02 -13.18 7.03
CA THR A 611 17.71 -12.66 5.84
C THR A 611 18.04 -11.16 5.89
N GLY A 612 17.61 -10.45 6.94
CA GLY A 612 17.98 -9.06 7.23
C GLY A 612 16.94 -8.03 6.81
N ILE A 613 15.75 -8.45 6.37
CA ILE A 613 14.66 -7.55 5.97
C ILE A 613 13.92 -7.09 7.24
N PRO A 614 13.80 -5.77 7.52
CA PRO A 614 13.18 -5.25 8.74
C PRO A 614 11.63 -5.29 8.66
N VAL A 615 11.06 -6.49 8.70
CA VAL A 615 9.60 -6.72 8.57
C VAL A 615 8.84 -6.55 9.89
N GLY A 616 7.59 -6.08 9.80
CA GLY A 616 6.72 -5.75 10.94
C GLY A 616 6.20 -6.96 11.72
N VAL A 617 5.30 -6.74 12.68
CA VAL A 617 4.66 -7.77 13.52
C VAL A 617 3.23 -8.02 13.02
N LEU A 618 2.80 -9.28 12.96
CA LEU A 618 1.43 -9.67 12.55
C LEU A 618 0.52 -9.96 13.74
N SER A 619 0.67 -11.13 14.36
CA SER A 619 -0.39 -11.74 15.19
C SER A 619 -0.21 -11.47 16.69
N GLY A 620 0.54 -10.41 17.04
CA GLY A 620 0.80 -10.02 18.42
C GLY A 620 2.15 -10.52 18.99
N PRO A 621 2.29 -10.57 20.32
CA PRO A 621 3.57 -10.83 20.98
C PRO A 621 4.08 -12.25 20.81
N GLY A 622 5.39 -12.38 20.58
CA GLY A 622 6.14 -13.63 20.55
C GLY A 622 7.54 -13.46 19.96
N SER A 623 8.36 -14.50 20.04
CA SER A 623 9.75 -14.54 19.54
C SER A 623 9.89 -15.45 18.32
N CYS A 624 10.80 -15.14 17.39
CA CYS A 624 11.19 -16.07 16.33
C CYS A 624 12.02 -17.24 16.89
N PRO A 625 12.09 -18.39 16.19
CA PRO A 625 13.03 -19.46 16.50
C PRO A 625 14.49 -18.97 16.40
N SER A 626 15.42 -19.75 16.97
CA SER A 626 16.86 -19.47 16.90
C SER A 626 17.43 -19.73 15.49
N MET A 627 17.17 -18.80 14.57
CA MET A 627 17.70 -18.79 13.20
C MET A 627 19.19 -18.32 13.14
N GLY A 628 19.86 -18.25 14.30
CA GLY A 628 21.06 -17.44 14.50
C GLY A 628 20.74 -16.07 15.13
N PRO A 629 21.76 -15.31 15.56
CA PRO A 629 21.54 -13.99 16.14
C PRO A 629 21.08 -12.99 15.07
N GLY A 630 19.89 -12.40 15.28
CA GLY A 630 19.44 -11.24 14.51
C GLY A 630 20.28 -9.98 14.79
N PRO A 631 19.91 -8.81 14.25
CA PRO A 631 20.65 -7.55 14.38
C PRO A 631 20.58 -6.93 15.79
N GLY A 632 21.09 -7.66 16.80
CA GLY A 632 21.35 -7.15 18.14
C GLY A 632 22.67 -6.39 18.17
N ALA A 633 22.65 -5.16 18.67
CA ALA A 633 23.82 -4.28 18.67
C ALA A 633 24.95 -4.82 19.55
N LYS A 634 26.06 -5.26 18.94
CA LYS A 634 27.34 -5.48 19.63
C LYS A 634 27.95 -4.14 20.04
N ARG A 635 27.47 -3.57 21.16
CA ARG A 635 28.31 -2.67 21.96
C ARG A 635 29.34 -3.53 22.70
N ASN A 636 30.52 -3.69 22.10
CA ASN A 636 31.70 -4.11 22.86
C ASN A 636 32.04 -3.00 23.85
N GLU A 637 31.96 -3.29 25.15
CA GLU A 637 32.10 -2.27 26.21
C GLU A 637 33.56 -1.98 26.59
N ASN A 638 34.53 -2.35 25.73
CA ASN A 638 35.98 -2.27 26.02
C ASN A 638 36.85 -1.60 24.94
N ASP A 639 36.30 -1.21 23.78
CA ASP A 639 37.09 -0.62 22.68
C ASP A 639 37.36 0.90 22.88
N VAL A 640 38.13 1.24 23.92
CA VAL A 640 38.66 2.60 24.14
C VAL A 640 39.93 2.79 23.31
N VAL A 641 39.78 3.16 22.04
CA VAL A 641 40.90 3.51 21.15
C VAL A 641 40.66 4.87 20.49
N SER A 642 41.62 5.79 20.64
CA SER A 642 41.52 7.18 20.16
C SER A 642 41.55 7.28 18.61
N PRO A 643 40.87 8.26 18.00
CA PRO A 643 40.70 8.33 16.56
C PRO A 643 41.96 8.84 15.82
N GLN A 644 42.80 7.92 15.32
CA GLN A 644 43.77 8.25 14.28
C GLN A 644 43.14 8.19 12.89
N ARG A 645 43.31 9.27 12.11
CA ARG A 645 42.93 9.31 10.70
C ARG A 645 43.82 8.37 9.88
N GLN A 646 43.25 7.32 9.29
CA GLN A 646 43.78 6.74 8.05
C GLN A 646 42.72 6.73 6.96
N ARG A 647 42.97 7.46 5.88
CA ARG A 647 42.33 7.22 4.59
C ARG A 647 42.99 5.98 3.98
N LYS A 648 42.21 4.92 3.75
CA LYS A 648 42.49 3.93 2.70
C LYS A 648 41.25 3.81 1.83
N GLY A 649 41.46 3.73 0.52
CA GLY A 649 40.36 3.55 -0.43
C GLY A 649 39.79 2.14 -0.31
N VAL A 650 38.50 2.00 -0.65
CA VAL A 650 37.90 0.69 -0.89
C VAL A 650 38.33 0.25 -2.29
N ASP A 651 38.94 -0.92 -2.42
CA ASP A 651 39.25 -1.50 -3.74
C ASP A 651 37.97 -1.82 -4.50
N LEU A 652 37.80 -1.18 -5.65
CA LEU A 652 36.71 -1.45 -6.58
C LEU A 652 36.95 -2.80 -7.27
N PHE A 653 36.04 -3.75 -7.07
CA PHE A 653 36.04 -5.03 -7.79
C PHE A 653 35.90 -4.77 -9.29
N LYS A 654 37.01 -4.86 -10.02
CA LYS A 654 36.98 -4.93 -11.48
C LYS A 654 36.30 -6.22 -11.92
N PHE A 655 35.21 -6.10 -12.67
CA PHE A 655 34.82 -7.13 -13.61
C PHE A 655 35.99 -7.36 -14.57
N ARG A 656 36.41 -8.61 -14.72
CA ARG A 656 37.36 -9.05 -15.74
C ARG A 656 36.54 -9.74 -16.83
N SER A 657 36.58 -9.19 -18.04
CA SER A 657 36.12 -9.87 -19.24
C SER A 657 37.21 -10.83 -19.69
N ASP A 658 36.92 -12.13 -19.65
CA ASP A 658 37.78 -13.15 -20.24
C ASP A 658 37.42 -13.29 -21.74
N ASP A 659 37.95 -12.37 -22.54
CA ASP A 659 38.17 -12.53 -23.98
C ASP A 659 39.69 -12.47 -24.20
N ASP A 660 40.25 -13.45 -24.90
CA ASP A 660 41.69 -13.61 -25.15
C ASP A 660 41.89 -14.01 -26.63
N ILE A 661 43.12 -13.88 -27.16
CA ILE A 661 43.51 -14.10 -28.57
C ILE A 661 43.04 -12.94 -29.50
N GLN A 662 43.88 -12.21 -30.25
CA GLN A 662 45.33 -12.33 -30.52
C GLN A 662 45.98 -10.95 -30.82
N SER A 663 47.32 -10.92 -30.80
CA SER A 663 48.28 -10.02 -31.52
C SER A 663 47.76 -8.72 -32.19
N ASP A 664 48.43 -7.57 -32.04
CA ASP A 664 49.86 -7.41 -32.36
C ASP A 664 50.60 -6.25 -31.63
N ARG A 665 51.91 -6.16 -31.89
CA ARG A 665 52.79 -5.03 -31.51
C ARG A 665 52.84 -3.96 -32.62
N GLU A 666 52.94 -2.67 -32.25
CA GLU A 666 54.17 -1.85 -32.44
C GLU A 666 53.98 -0.37 -32.01
N ASP A 667 55.13 0.28 -31.77
CA ASP A 667 55.45 1.73 -31.71
C ASP A 667 54.33 2.79 -31.86
N LEU A 668 54.33 3.86 -31.05
CA LEU A 668 55.39 4.88 -31.07
C LEU A 668 55.51 5.70 -29.76
N ALA A 669 56.62 6.44 -29.63
CA ALA A 669 56.95 7.30 -28.49
C ALA A 669 56.91 8.81 -28.81
N LYS A 670 57.16 9.65 -27.79
CA LYS A 670 57.40 11.13 -27.79
C LYS A 670 56.10 11.99 -27.72
N HIS A 671 56.07 13.20 -27.15
CA HIS A 671 57.16 14.12 -26.75
C HIS A 671 56.81 15.11 -25.60
N THR A 672 57.78 15.38 -24.70
CA THR A 672 58.15 16.66 -24.01
C THR A 672 57.18 17.56 -23.19
N VAL A 673 57.72 18.19 -22.14
CA VAL A 673 57.11 19.21 -21.26
C VAL A 673 58.06 20.41 -21.03
N PRO A 674 57.56 21.66 -21.00
CA PRO A 674 58.00 22.73 -20.07
C PRO A 674 56.80 23.29 -19.24
N LYS A 675 56.87 23.61 -17.93
CA LYS A 675 57.65 24.64 -17.18
C LYS A 675 57.28 26.11 -17.52
N ARG A 676 57.11 27.07 -16.57
CA ARG A 676 57.03 27.04 -15.07
C ARG A 676 56.65 28.43 -14.46
N SER A 677 55.95 28.42 -13.32
CA SER A 677 55.67 29.53 -12.33
C SER A 677 55.46 28.90 -10.93
N LYS A 678 55.49 29.51 -9.72
CA LYS A 678 55.96 30.79 -9.10
C LYS A 678 55.36 32.13 -9.54
N PHE A 679 55.02 33.08 -8.65
CA PHE A 679 54.99 33.18 -7.15
C PHE A 679 53.53 33.55 -6.72
N ASP A 680 53.10 33.76 -5.46
CA ASP A 680 53.78 34.09 -4.19
C ASP A 680 53.07 33.52 -2.94
N SER A 681 53.56 33.83 -1.72
CA SER A 681 53.02 33.32 -0.44
C SER A 681 53.09 34.33 0.71
N ASP A 682 52.08 34.39 1.58
CA ASP A 682 52.18 35.06 2.90
C ASP A 682 51.28 34.44 3.99
N GLU A 683 51.62 34.70 5.26
CA GLU A 683 51.09 34.02 6.47
C GLU A 683 49.64 34.38 6.88
N ILE A 684 48.94 33.40 7.47
CA ILE A 684 48.12 33.62 8.69
C ILE A 684 48.42 32.50 9.69
N GLN A 685 48.69 32.86 10.96
CA GLN A 685 49.14 31.92 11.99
C GLN A 685 48.02 31.08 12.60
N VAL A 686 48.32 29.80 12.87
CA VAL A 686 47.52 28.93 13.75
C VAL A 686 48.00 29.10 15.19
N ARG A 687 47.17 29.69 16.06
CA ARG A 687 47.34 29.56 17.51
C ARG A 687 46.40 28.48 18.05
N GLN A 688 46.98 27.42 18.59
CA GLN A 688 46.25 26.56 19.52
C GLN A 688 46.02 27.32 20.82
N TYR A 689 44.82 27.22 21.38
CA TYR A 689 44.62 27.19 22.81
C TYR A 689 43.87 25.91 23.14
N SER A 690 44.38 25.15 24.11
CA SER A 690 43.64 24.08 24.76
C SER A 690 43.39 24.51 26.18
N ASP A 691 42.17 24.31 26.70
CA ASP A 691 42.00 24.08 28.12
C ASP A 691 40.79 23.20 28.39
N ASN A 692 40.95 22.28 29.33
CA ASN A 692 39.86 21.41 29.81
C ASN A 692 39.17 22.09 30.98
N ALA A 693 37.92 22.51 30.80
CA ALA A 693 37.04 22.94 31.89
C ALA A 693 35.85 21.99 32.01
N GLN A 694 35.96 20.99 32.90
CA GLN A 694 34.78 20.23 33.35
C GLN A 694 33.89 21.15 34.18
N LEU A 695 32.66 21.40 33.72
CA LEU A 695 31.62 22.06 34.53
C LEU A 695 30.30 21.29 34.43
N SER A 696 29.93 20.65 35.54
CA SER A 696 28.84 19.68 35.62
C SER A 696 27.49 20.34 35.94
N THR A 697 26.83 20.90 34.93
CA THR A 697 25.43 21.36 35.05
C THR A 697 24.49 20.57 34.16
N ARG A 698 23.67 19.71 34.77
CA ARG A 698 22.56 19.00 34.08
C ARG A 698 21.53 20.02 33.58
N PRO A 699 21.20 20.07 32.27
CA PRO A 699 19.93 20.63 31.84
C PRO A 699 18.84 19.66 32.31
N LYS A 700 18.01 20.07 33.28
CA LYS A 700 16.77 19.36 33.57
C LYS A 700 15.84 19.55 32.37
N ALA A 701 15.54 18.48 31.64
CA ALA A 701 14.44 18.49 30.68
C ALA A 701 13.15 18.82 31.45
N TYR A 702 12.59 20.00 31.22
CA TYR A 702 11.27 20.35 31.75
C TYR A 702 10.21 19.70 30.87
N CYS A 703 9.38 18.86 31.47
CA CYS A 703 8.28 18.20 30.77
C CYS A 703 7.21 19.24 30.36
N SER A 704 7.14 19.56 29.08
CA SER A 704 6.00 20.26 28.47
C SER A 704 4.96 19.29 27.87
N VAL A 705 4.84 18.09 28.46
CA VAL A 705 3.80 17.09 28.14
C VAL A 705 2.70 17.10 29.21
N VAL A 706 2.17 18.30 29.52
CA VAL A 706 0.82 18.53 30.06
C VAL A 706 0.41 19.95 29.64
N TYR A 707 -0.31 20.11 28.52
CA TYR A 707 -1.29 21.21 28.32
C TYR A 707 -2.20 21.02 27.08
N LEU A 708 -2.39 19.78 26.61
CA LEU A 708 -3.47 19.39 25.69
C LEU A 708 -4.56 18.57 26.41
N VAL A 709 -4.74 18.81 27.71
CA VAL A 709 -5.93 18.37 28.45
C VAL A 709 -7.03 19.41 28.25
N ASP A 710 -7.82 19.18 27.21
CA ASP A 710 -9.27 19.36 27.25
C ASP A 710 -9.79 20.79 27.54
N MET A 711 -9.57 21.71 26.59
CA MET A 711 -10.29 23.00 26.51
C MET A 711 -11.83 22.82 26.54
N SER A 712 -12.32 21.69 26.02
CA SER A 712 -13.74 21.32 26.08
C SER A 712 -14.21 21.11 27.52
N ALA A 713 -13.47 20.41 28.37
CA ALA A 713 -13.85 20.11 29.76
C ALA A 713 -14.21 21.36 30.57
N MET A 714 -13.46 22.47 30.43
CA MET A 714 -13.71 23.70 31.19
C MET A 714 -15.09 24.34 30.91
N TYR A 715 -15.69 24.09 29.75
CA TYR A 715 -17.01 24.63 29.38
C TYR A 715 -18.10 23.55 29.33
N VAL A 716 -17.76 22.32 28.92
CA VAL A 716 -18.69 21.19 28.86
C VAL A 716 -19.05 20.68 30.26
N ILE A 717 -18.11 20.62 31.22
CA ILE A 717 -18.42 20.13 32.57
C ILE A 717 -19.44 21.03 33.30
N PRO A 718 -19.31 22.38 33.33
CA PRO A 718 -20.36 23.24 33.90
C PRO A 718 -21.73 23.08 33.22
N VAL A 719 -21.77 22.97 31.89
CA VAL A 719 -23.03 22.79 31.14
C VAL A 719 -23.67 21.43 31.44
N ILE A 720 -22.88 20.36 31.52
CA ILE A 720 -23.37 19.02 31.93
C ILE A 720 -23.88 19.04 33.37
N ILE A 721 -23.20 19.71 34.31
CA ILE A 721 -23.65 19.84 35.70
C ILE A 721 -25.00 20.60 35.77
N VAL A 722 -25.16 21.69 35.01
CA VAL A 722 -26.43 22.42 34.93
C VAL A 722 -27.55 21.56 34.31
N LEU A 723 -27.25 20.78 33.26
CA LEU A 723 -28.22 19.86 32.65
C LEU A 723 -28.62 18.71 33.61
N ILE A 724 -27.68 18.14 34.35
CA ILE A 724 -27.95 17.11 35.37
C ILE A 724 -28.81 17.68 36.50
N LEU A 725 -28.52 18.89 36.99
CA LEU A 725 -29.34 19.57 37.99
C LEU A 725 -30.75 19.88 37.46
N PHE A 726 -30.86 20.31 36.21
CA PHE A 726 -32.15 20.59 35.56
C PHE A 726 -32.98 19.30 35.39
N LEU A 727 -32.37 18.20 34.96
CA LEU A 727 -33.01 16.88 34.87
C LEU A 727 -33.42 16.35 36.26
N TYR A 728 -32.58 16.50 37.28
CA TYR A 728 -32.89 16.10 38.65
C TYR A 728 -34.06 16.90 39.23
N ILE A 729 -34.15 18.20 38.94
CA ILE A 729 -35.29 19.06 39.31
C ILE A 729 -36.56 18.65 38.53
N LEU A 730 -36.44 18.32 37.24
CA LEU A 730 -37.56 17.83 36.43
C LEU A 730 -38.13 16.53 36.98
N ILE A 731 -37.29 15.51 37.19
CA ILE A 731 -37.67 14.19 37.70
C ILE A 731 -38.36 14.31 39.07
N ASN A 732 -37.80 15.14 39.98
CA ASN A 732 -38.41 15.43 41.29
C ASN A 732 -39.57 16.45 41.26
N SER A 733 -40.00 16.89 40.06
CA SER A 733 -41.21 17.69 39.87
C SER A 733 -42.37 16.87 39.25
N THR A 734 -42.05 15.85 38.46
CA THR A 734 -43.02 14.96 37.79
C THR A 734 -43.33 13.73 38.65
N GLY A 735 -43.91 13.95 39.83
CA GLY A 735 -44.37 12.87 40.69
C GLY A 735 -45.65 12.21 40.15
N GLN A 736 -45.52 11.07 39.48
CA GLN A 736 -46.57 10.06 39.40
C GLN A 736 -46.00 8.66 39.70
N GLU A 737 -46.82 7.83 40.33
CA GLU A 737 -46.40 6.60 40.97
C GLU A 737 -46.41 5.39 40.00
N GLY A 738 -45.45 4.50 40.18
CA GLY A 738 -45.34 3.21 39.47
C GLY A 738 -44.94 2.08 40.43
N SER A 739 -45.31 2.20 41.70
CA SER A 739 -44.80 1.40 42.81
C SER A 739 -45.40 -0.01 42.83
N ARG A 740 -44.57 -1.02 43.10
CA ARG A 740 -45.03 -2.33 43.58
C ARG A 740 -45.09 -2.33 45.12
N ILE A 741 -46.08 -3.03 45.65
CA ILE A 741 -46.23 -3.44 47.07
C ILE A 741 -46.73 -2.35 48.02
N THR A 742 -48.02 -2.51 48.32
CA THR A 742 -48.85 -2.11 49.46
C THR A 742 -48.16 -1.85 50.82
N ILE A 743 -48.59 -0.81 51.54
CA ILE A 743 -49.20 -0.88 52.91
C ILE A 743 -49.82 0.51 53.27
N LEU A 744 -50.60 0.59 54.36
CA LEU A 744 -51.59 1.63 54.69
C LEU A 744 -51.07 3.09 54.88
N PRO A 745 -51.96 4.11 54.81
CA PRO A 745 -51.61 5.54 54.78
C PRO A 745 -51.85 6.30 56.10
N THR A 746 -51.23 7.48 56.23
CA THR A 746 -51.74 8.57 57.10
C THR A 746 -51.31 9.97 56.63
N LEU A 747 -52.22 10.94 56.77
CA LEU A 747 -52.02 12.40 56.91
C LEU A 747 -51.23 13.18 55.82
N PHE A 748 -51.99 13.94 55.03
CA PHE A 748 -51.54 15.21 54.42
C PHE A 748 -51.11 16.22 55.51
N THR A 749 -50.13 17.09 55.23
CA THR A 749 -50.37 18.57 55.26
C THR A 749 -49.29 19.43 54.59
N ARG A 750 -49.81 20.40 53.82
CA ARG A 750 -49.22 21.64 53.26
C ARG A 750 -47.90 22.19 53.87
N THR A 751 -47.00 22.64 53.00
CA THR A 751 -46.90 24.10 52.66
C THR A 751 -46.04 24.37 51.40
N PRO A 752 -46.45 25.29 50.50
CA PRO A 752 -45.65 25.70 49.34
C PRO A 752 -45.00 27.09 49.53
N GLY A 753 -43.72 27.25 49.18
CA GLY A 753 -43.10 28.58 49.18
C GLY A 753 -41.58 28.65 49.06
N LYS A 754 -41.02 28.33 47.87
CA LYS A 754 -39.69 28.74 47.33
C LYS A 754 -39.35 27.92 46.07
N ARG A 755 -39.98 28.22 44.93
CA ARG A 755 -39.63 27.65 43.60
C ARG A 755 -39.44 28.65 42.44
N PRO A 756 -40.14 29.81 42.33
CA PRO A 756 -39.95 30.68 41.17
C PRO A 756 -38.62 31.46 41.18
N LEU A 757 -38.12 31.86 42.35
CA LEU A 757 -36.88 32.65 42.48
C LEU A 757 -35.64 31.94 41.95
N ILE A 758 -35.52 30.62 42.16
CA ILE A 758 -34.35 29.84 41.73
C ILE A 758 -34.29 29.74 40.21
N ALA A 759 -35.43 29.51 39.55
CA ALA A 759 -35.51 29.45 38.09
C ALA A 759 -35.12 30.79 37.44
N ILE A 760 -35.56 31.91 38.02
CA ILE A 760 -35.18 33.27 37.57
C ILE A 760 -33.67 33.50 37.74
N PHE A 761 -33.09 33.08 38.88
CA PHE A 761 -31.66 33.25 39.14
C PHE A 761 -30.77 32.46 38.15
N VAL A 762 -31.13 31.20 37.87
CA VAL A 762 -30.43 30.37 36.87
C VAL A 762 -30.56 30.96 35.45
N PHE A 763 -31.71 31.52 35.10
CA PHE A 763 -31.94 32.17 33.80
C PHE A 763 -31.03 33.40 33.60
N PHE A 764 -30.85 34.25 34.62
CA PHE A 764 -29.93 35.38 34.54
C PHE A 764 -28.46 34.97 34.44
N ILE A 765 -28.05 33.89 35.12
CA ILE A 765 -26.69 33.33 35.00
C ILE A 765 -26.43 32.84 33.56
N LEU A 766 -27.38 32.10 32.97
CA LEU A 766 -27.26 31.62 31.59
C LEU A 766 -27.13 32.77 30.57
N ILE A 767 -27.93 33.83 30.72
CA ILE A 767 -27.79 35.04 29.89
C ILE A 767 -26.41 35.67 30.08
N TRP A 768 -25.94 35.84 31.31
CA TRP A 768 -24.65 36.48 31.59
C TRP A 768 -23.46 35.70 31.01
N VAL A 769 -23.47 34.37 31.09
CA VAL A 769 -22.43 33.51 30.47
C VAL A 769 -22.44 33.61 28.95
N VAL A 770 -23.61 33.54 28.32
CA VAL A 770 -23.73 33.63 26.84
C VAL A 770 -23.34 35.02 26.32
N TRP A 771 -23.68 36.09 27.03
CA TRP A 771 -23.37 37.46 26.59
C TRP A 771 -21.93 37.90 26.84
N SER A 772 -21.22 37.29 27.81
CA SER A 772 -19.83 37.65 28.14
C SER A 772 -18.78 36.90 27.32
N ALA A 773 -19.07 35.68 26.84
CA ALA A 773 -18.11 34.86 26.09
C ALA A 773 -17.47 35.54 24.86
N PRO A 774 -18.21 36.26 23.97
CA PRO A 774 -17.62 36.88 22.78
C PRO A 774 -16.61 38.00 23.13
N ILE A 775 -16.85 38.71 24.23
CA ILE A 775 -16.00 39.83 24.69
C ILE A 775 -14.64 39.30 25.19
N TRP A 776 -14.65 38.17 25.90
CA TRP A 776 -13.44 37.51 26.39
C TRP A 776 -12.61 36.88 25.26
N MET A 777 -13.24 36.22 24.28
CA MET A 777 -12.52 35.67 23.11
C MET A 777 -11.78 36.77 22.34
N ASN A 778 -12.48 37.87 22.02
CA ASN A 778 -11.95 38.96 21.19
C ASN A 778 -10.80 39.73 21.88
N THR A 779 -10.79 39.80 23.22
CA THR A 779 -9.67 40.35 24.00
C THR A 779 -8.51 39.37 24.13
N TRP A 780 -8.77 38.06 24.21
CA TRP A 780 -7.73 37.03 24.29
C TRP A 780 -6.94 36.91 22.98
N GLU A 781 -7.60 36.79 21.82
CA GLU A 781 -6.94 36.75 20.49
C GLU A 781 -5.99 37.93 20.29
N LYS A 782 -6.50 39.16 20.50
CA LYS A 782 -5.73 40.41 20.34
C LYS A 782 -4.54 40.51 21.30
N THR A 783 -4.57 39.80 22.42
CA THR A 783 -3.47 39.73 23.38
C THR A 783 -2.48 38.63 23.00
N HIS A 784 -2.96 37.49 22.48
CA HIS A 784 -2.11 36.36 22.13
C HIS A 784 -1.34 36.58 20.82
N ALA A 785 -2.01 37.13 19.79
CA ALA A 785 -1.39 37.50 18.52
C ALA A 785 -0.24 38.51 18.72
N LYS A 786 -0.43 39.49 19.62
CA LYS A 786 0.63 40.46 20.00
C LYS A 786 1.81 39.84 20.74
N ARG A 787 1.67 38.67 21.37
CA ARG A 787 2.79 37.92 21.95
C ARG A 787 3.52 37.09 20.90
N VAL A 788 2.80 36.31 20.09
CA VAL A 788 3.39 35.48 19.02
C VAL A 788 4.15 36.34 18.00
N ALA A 789 3.60 37.49 17.62
CA ALA A 789 4.26 38.44 16.73
C ALA A 789 5.51 39.10 17.33
N LYS A 790 5.71 39.08 18.67
CA LYS A 790 6.93 39.60 19.30
C LYS A 790 8.04 38.55 19.35
N THR A 791 7.72 37.30 19.70
CA THR A 791 8.73 36.23 19.76
C THR A 791 9.39 36.01 18.40
N ARG A 792 8.61 36.08 17.32
CA ARG A 792 9.07 35.90 15.92
C ARG A 792 9.88 37.08 15.33
N ILE A 793 10.31 38.02 16.18
CA ILE A 793 11.18 39.17 15.86
C ILE A 793 12.42 39.18 16.80
N GLU A 794 12.45 38.29 17.80
CA GLU A 794 13.56 38.12 18.76
C GLU A 794 14.23 36.73 18.61
N GLU A 795 13.81 35.95 17.59
CA GLU A 795 14.43 34.73 17.02
C GLU A 795 14.90 35.01 15.58
#